data_AF-A0A409X3J5-F1
#
_entry.id   AF-A0A409X3J5-F1
#
_cell.length_a   1.000
_cell.length_b   1.000
_cell.length_c   1.000
_cell.angle_alpha   90.00
_cell.angle_beta   90.00
_cell.angle_gamma   90.00
#
_symmetry.space_group_name_H-M   'P 1'
#
loop_
_entity.id
_entity.type
_entity.pdbx_description
1 polymer ?
#
loop_
_entity_poly.entity_id
_entity_poly.type
_entity_poly.pdbx_seq_one_letter_code
_entity_poly.pdbx_strand_id
1 'polypeptide(L)'
;MVISHERGKQPASRNGLGNNFQSPKRKRSSYYKTTKTAWKIFNPESEKRNLMMQMAEMYAGKRGDSAKARVVSGNHVSHVLPDLLLEEDRGAVDLDVGTSPSAVNASPKRLAPDQSERNLYATWNSLLPTLVEDILSYTSATVGLPERVAESALSSNCQAVPQNCVTKTTQVLCLYLNREWEIPRTLAYLGADFKFVLVQSCNCRTIAQVLVHNGLFPTAPSQARMAISIDLLDFYTALFERSCDGVNAMAAALNSHYSRRGFYLVDAKGQKYREPFRKGFGYAAQWLDKLKDIVSKRVDNALQDADRCAEVAKNGGRMPSQVTEVPKPHMHGPGPSEDSHLSECSRSLRLLCPACLSPNSFGKSLLEGGDFLVCTDGNFHHRHLTSAGSGIPFHQPKHLVPKEFVDKVGEDIRLARGRPRRTAKSVVPDDAINECENAHKAANGDKKKSNTGNARYDAQGYMSLICRHDIPLLFANIDTPGEQQKYAIALIKWFFECIPNNATATVLYDVGCVLDRSIQLFGLLPEAIRSRIQFATTAMHAYGHQWACQLVYNPRLCKGLGLTDGEGVERVWSRLTKLIPIAARRIWLTDRQLSFIASESLEDLGDWIKRRFATANSREDKAEQALLRFGKTVGELEEQWELQKKTQLSLPPSCTSEKTKELDALLSLQG
;
A
#
# COMPACT_ATOMS: atom_id res chain seq x y z
N MET A 1 27.74 7.16 7.77
CA MET A 1 27.65 8.16 6.68
C MET A 1 28.65 7.79 5.58
N VAL A 2 28.36 6.75 4.79
CA VAL A 2 29.28 6.16 3.79
C VAL A 2 28.63 6.23 2.40
N ILE A 3 28.10 7.41 2.03
CA ILE A 3 27.42 7.63 0.75
C ILE A 3 28.25 8.57 -0.16
N SER A 4 29.26 9.27 0.37
CA SER A 4 30.02 10.26 -0.42
C SER A 4 31.12 9.65 -1.31
N HIS A 5 31.61 8.44 -1.02
CA HIS A 5 32.76 7.89 -1.74
C HIS A 5 32.39 7.22 -3.08
N GLU A 6 31.14 6.77 -3.23
CA GLU A 6 30.64 6.20 -4.49
C GLU A 6 30.21 7.26 -5.51
N ARG A 7 29.73 8.43 -5.04
CA ARG A 7 29.40 9.56 -5.93
C ARG A 7 30.59 10.08 -6.73
N GLY A 8 31.79 10.03 -6.16
CA GLY A 8 33.03 10.41 -6.85
C GLY A 8 33.55 9.36 -7.83
N LYS A 9 33.08 8.11 -7.73
CA LYS A 9 33.47 6.99 -8.60
C LYS A 9 32.48 6.76 -9.75
N GLN A 10 31.29 7.34 -9.70
CA GLN A 10 30.38 7.34 -10.84
C GLN A 10 30.98 8.18 -11.97
N PRO A 11 31.31 7.58 -13.13
CA PRO A 11 31.85 8.32 -14.25
C PRO A 11 30.75 9.25 -14.79
N ALA A 12 30.87 10.54 -14.52
CA ALA A 12 30.07 11.55 -15.21
C ALA A 12 30.51 11.56 -16.69
N SER A 13 29.75 10.86 -17.54
CA SER A 13 29.98 10.83 -18.98
C SER A 13 29.97 12.25 -19.54
N ARG A 14 31.03 12.60 -20.27
CA ARG A 14 31.14 13.88 -20.99
C ARG A 14 30.69 13.79 -22.44
N ASN A 15 30.31 12.60 -22.94
CA ASN A 15 29.84 12.41 -24.31
C ASN A 15 28.63 11.45 -24.33
N GLY A 16 27.45 12.01 -24.62
CA GLY A 16 26.24 11.28 -25.00
C GLY A 16 25.37 10.81 -23.83
N LEU A 17 24.40 11.64 -23.43
CA LEU A 17 23.07 11.10 -23.14
C LEU A 17 22.48 10.78 -24.52
N GLY A 18 21.76 9.65 -24.66
CA GLY A 18 21.19 9.24 -25.95
C GLY A 18 20.32 10.32 -26.60
N ASN A 19 19.76 10.06 -27.78
CA ASN A 19 19.01 10.99 -28.63
C ASN A 19 17.91 11.87 -27.98
N ASN A 20 17.63 11.73 -26.67
CA ASN A 20 16.69 12.53 -25.90
C ASN A 20 17.33 13.60 -24.97
N PHE A 21 18.67 13.74 -24.87
CA PHE A 21 19.28 14.86 -24.14
C PHE A 21 20.68 15.23 -24.71
N GLN A 22 20.92 16.49 -25.11
CA GLN A 22 22.26 16.98 -25.51
C GLN A 22 22.66 18.26 -24.75
N SER A 23 23.91 18.30 -24.27
CA SER A 23 24.56 19.49 -23.68
C SER A 23 25.74 19.98 -24.53
N PRO A 24 26.02 21.30 -24.61
CA PRO A 24 27.09 21.86 -25.43
C PRO A 24 28.51 21.56 -24.91
N LYS A 25 29.43 21.24 -25.82
CA LYS A 25 30.83 20.84 -25.54
C LYS A 25 31.67 21.98 -24.93
N ARG A 26 32.49 21.70 -23.90
CA ARG A 26 33.49 22.65 -23.34
C ARG A 26 34.92 22.12 -23.42
N LYS A 27 35.87 23.00 -23.80
CA LYS A 27 37.32 22.85 -23.58
C LYS A 27 37.71 23.36 -22.18
N ARG A 28 38.69 22.71 -21.54
CA ARG A 28 39.16 22.87 -20.14
C ARG A 28 39.95 24.16 -19.89
N SER A 29 40.00 24.61 -18.62
CA SER A 29 41.26 24.66 -17.84
C SER A 29 41.00 24.74 -16.31
N SER A 30 42.07 24.58 -15.53
CA SER A 30 42.16 24.24 -14.11
C SER A 30 41.93 25.39 -13.10
N TYR A 31 41.76 24.99 -11.83
CA TYR A 31 41.91 25.80 -10.61
C TYR A 31 40.64 26.52 -10.09
N TYR A 32 39.97 25.93 -9.08
CA TYR A 32 39.86 26.52 -7.73
C TYR A 32 39.10 25.57 -6.76
N LYS A 33 39.60 25.44 -5.54
CA LYS A 33 38.92 24.83 -4.38
C LYS A 33 37.95 25.85 -3.78
N THR A 34 36.71 25.45 -3.48
CA THR A 34 36.06 25.89 -2.24
C THR A 34 34.91 24.96 -1.85
N THR A 35 35.13 24.22 -0.78
CA THR A 35 34.11 23.76 0.15
C THR A 35 33.47 24.98 0.81
N LYS A 36 32.16 25.17 0.67
CA LYS A 36 31.33 25.87 1.66
C LYS A 36 29.96 25.22 1.74
N THR A 37 29.79 24.44 2.81
CA THR A 37 28.51 24.19 3.43
C THR A 37 27.95 25.51 3.92
N ALA A 38 26.80 25.94 3.42
CA ALA A 38 25.95 26.94 4.08
C ALA A 38 24.52 26.84 3.55
N TRP A 39 23.63 26.28 4.37
CA TRP A 39 22.22 26.62 4.34
C TRP A 39 22.04 28.04 4.89
N LYS A 40 21.41 28.90 4.10
CA LYS A 40 20.43 29.96 4.47
C LYS A 40 20.21 30.81 3.22
N ILE A 41 19.11 30.56 2.50
CA ILE A 41 18.55 31.55 1.58
C ILE A 41 17.53 32.34 2.39
N PHE A 42 17.85 33.60 2.66
CA PHE A 42 16.87 34.68 2.74
C PHE A 42 17.37 35.76 1.78
N ASN A 43 16.46 36.42 1.08
CA ASN A 43 16.76 37.59 0.25
C ASN A 43 16.88 38.80 1.20
N PRO A 44 18.09 39.21 1.63
CA PRO A 44 18.24 40.25 2.65
C PRO A 44 17.74 41.60 2.16
N GLU A 45 17.66 41.85 0.85
CA GLU A 45 17.11 43.10 0.33
C GLU A 45 15.59 43.18 0.49
N SER A 46 14.89 42.07 0.27
CA SER A 46 13.44 42.02 0.46
C SER A 46 13.09 42.20 1.94
N GLU A 47 13.84 41.55 2.82
CA GLU A 47 13.68 41.68 4.27
C GLU A 47 14.03 43.09 4.74
N LYS A 48 15.11 43.68 4.22
CA LYS A 48 15.48 45.08 4.44
C LYS A 48 14.40 46.05 3.97
N ARG A 49 13.79 45.85 2.79
CA ARG A 49 12.68 46.70 2.32
C ARG A 49 11.44 46.57 3.19
N ASN A 50 11.10 45.35 3.62
CA ASN A 50 9.96 45.12 4.51
C ASN A 50 10.19 45.75 5.88
N LEU A 51 11.39 45.59 6.45
CA LEU A 51 11.80 46.22 7.70
C LEU A 51 11.89 47.74 7.57
N MET A 52 12.27 48.29 6.41
CA MET A 52 12.25 49.72 6.15
C MET A 52 10.83 50.28 6.03
N MET A 53 9.88 49.55 5.44
CA MET A 53 8.46 49.93 5.44
C MET A 53 7.87 49.88 6.86
N GLN A 54 8.16 48.81 7.62
CA GLN A 54 7.74 48.70 9.02
C GLN A 54 8.39 49.77 9.90
N MET A 55 9.67 50.10 9.67
CA MET A 55 10.33 51.26 10.31
C MET A 55 9.62 52.56 9.93
N ALA A 56 9.31 52.79 8.65
CA ALA A 56 8.62 54.00 8.22
C ALA A 56 7.23 54.15 8.85
N GLU A 57 6.46 53.05 8.97
CA GLU A 57 5.18 53.00 9.69
C GLU A 57 5.36 53.28 11.18
N MET A 58 6.40 52.72 11.82
CA MET A 58 6.73 52.99 13.23
C MET A 58 7.21 54.43 13.46
N TYR A 59 7.96 55.03 12.53
CA TYR A 59 8.41 56.42 12.64
C TYR A 59 7.31 57.43 12.29
N ALA A 60 6.30 57.03 11.51
CA ALA A 60 5.11 57.84 11.25
C ALA A 60 4.15 57.89 12.45
N GLY A 61 4.28 56.98 13.42
CA GLY A 61 3.50 56.95 14.66
C GLY A 61 4.33 57.31 15.90
N LYS A 62 4.38 58.59 16.28
CA LYS A 62 4.86 59.00 17.62
C LYS A 62 3.72 59.49 18.50
N ARG A 63 3.43 58.74 19.58
CA ARG A 63 3.48 59.15 21.01
C ARG A 63 2.55 58.26 21.85
N GLY A 64 3.09 57.68 22.93
CA GLY A 64 2.31 56.99 23.96
C GLY A 64 3.09 56.01 24.84
N ASP A 65 4.03 56.55 25.62
CA ASP A 65 4.54 56.13 26.93
C ASP A 65 4.97 54.69 27.32
N SER A 66 6.11 54.72 28.03
CA SER A 66 6.59 53.83 29.09
C SER A 66 7.36 52.55 28.75
N ALA A 67 8.68 52.74 28.78
CA ALA A 67 9.74 51.81 29.15
C ALA A 67 9.37 50.60 30.04
N LYS A 68 10.01 49.44 29.76
CA LYS A 68 10.97 48.81 30.69
C LYS A 68 11.82 47.69 30.03
N ALA A 69 13.12 47.95 30.07
CA ALA A 69 14.30 47.09 30.22
C ALA A 69 14.32 45.63 29.74
N ARG A 70 15.36 45.39 28.93
CA ARG A 70 16.00 44.13 28.54
C ARG A 70 16.94 43.65 29.66
N VAL A 71 16.97 42.34 29.97
CA VAL A 71 18.11 41.69 30.63
C VAL A 71 18.54 40.50 29.79
N VAL A 72 19.82 40.53 29.40
CA VAL A 72 20.58 39.43 28.82
C VAL A 72 21.46 38.89 29.94
N SER A 73 21.45 37.58 30.17
CA SER A 73 22.62 36.88 30.69
C SER A 73 22.74 35.53 29.98
N GLY A 74 23.88 35.31 29.36
CA GLY A 74 24.32 33.99 28.92
C GLY A 74 25.24 33.38 29.98
N ASN A 75 25.31 32.06 30.01
CA ASN A 75 26.58 31.35 30.23
C ASN A 75 26.51 29.91 29.74
N HIS A 76 27.69 29.42 29.37
CA HIS A 76 28.02 28.28 28.54
C HIS A 76 28.09 26.93 29.30
N VAL A 77 27.67 25.86 28.59
CA VAL A 77 28.29 24.53 28.39
C VAL A 77 28.52 23.58 29.58
N SER A 78 27.91 22.39 29.47
CA SER A 78 28.64 21.12 29.56
C SER A 78 27.91 20.00 28.80
N HIS A 79 28.69 19.25 28.01
CA HIS A 79 28.29 18.04 27.29
C HIS A 79 28.19 16.86 28.26
N VAL A 80 27.03 16.18 28.30
CA VAL A 80 26.92 14.75 28.63
C VAL A 80 25.73 14.19 27.85
N LEU A 81 25.95 13.20 26.98
CA LEU A 81 24.90 12.34 26.42
C LEU A 81 24.52 11.28 27.47
N PRO A 82 23.22 11.10 27.75
CA PRO A 82 22.70 9.74 27.91
C PRO A 82 21.37 9.50 27.17
N ASP A 83 21.31 8.33 26.54
CA ASP A 83 20.17 7.44 26.28
C ASP A 83 18.82 8.02 25.81
N LEU A 84 18.55 7.75 24.53
CA LEU A 84 17.25 7.91 23.87
C LEU A 84 16.24 6.88 24.40
N LEU A 85 15.48 7.25 25.43
CA LEU A 85 14.20 6.65 25.73
C LEU A 85 13.12 7.31 24.86
N LEU A 86 12.37 6.46 24.15
CA LEU A 86 11.20 6.80 23.36
C LEU A 86 10.07 7.26 24.30
N GLU A 87 9.95 8.57 24.49
CA GLU A 87 8.76 9.16 25.09
C GLU A 87 7.71 9.46 24.02
N GLU A 88 6.49 9.07 24.35
CA GLU A 88 5.27 9.13 23.55
C GLU A 88 4.95 10.57 23.10
N ASP A 89 5.08 10.85 21.80
CA ASP A 89 4.64 12.12 21.23
C ASP A 89 3.10 12.17 21.21
N ARG A 90 2.54 12.73 22.29
CA ARG A 90 1.15 13.14 22.38
C ARG A 90 0.91 14.18 21.29
N GLY A 91 0.05 13.81 20.33
CA GLY A 91 -0.34 14.66 19.21
C GLY A 91 -0.55 16.11 19.62
N ALA A 92 0.12 17.00 18.89
CA ALA A 92 0.11 18.44 19.05
C ALA A 92 -1.30 18.97 19.35
N VAL A 93 -1.48 19.38 20.58
CA VAL A 93 -2.58 20.21 21.06
C VAL A 93 -2.32 21.62 20.56
N ASP A 94 -3.33 22.24 19.95
CA ASP A 94 -3.31 23.65 19.52
C ASP A 94 -2.80 24.54 20.67
N LEU A 95 -1.67 25.22 20.46
CA LEU A 95 -1.24 26.35 21.28
C LEU A 95 -1.74 27.63 20.62
N ASP A 96 -2.98 28.00 20.95
CA ASP A 96 -3.50 29.35 20.75
C ASP A 96 -2.77 30.29 21.72
N VAL A 97 -2.01 31.24 21.19
CA VAL A 97 -1.49 32.36 21.96
C VAL A 97 -2.45 33.54 21.83
N GLY A 98 -3.22 33.76 22.90
CA GLY A 98 -3.62 35.10 23.33
C GLY A 98 -4.87 35.70 22.68
N THR A 99 -6.05 35.18 22.98
CA THR A 99 -7.25 36.03 23.16
C THR A 99 -8.22 35.34 24.12
N SER A 100 -8.79 36.10 25.05
CA SER A 100 -9.66 35.66 26.16
C SER A 100 -10.76 34.66 25.74
N PRO A 101 -11.17 33.73 26.62
CA PRO A 101 -12.02 32.60 26.26
C PRO A 101 -13.46 33.06 26.04
N SER A 102 -13.87 33.24 24.78
CA SER A 102 -15.27 33.09 24.41
C SER A 102 -15.52 31.62 24.16
N ALA A 103 -16.40 31.02 24.95
CA ALA A 103 -16.81 29.62 24.84
C ALA A 103 -17.41 29.36 23.44
N VAL A 104 -16.56 28.98 22.48
CA VAL A 104 -17.02 28.40 21.23
C VAL A 104 -17.38 26.96 21.55
N ASN A 105 -18.69 26.69 21.63
CA ASN A 105 -19.22 25.34 21.61
C ASN A 105 -18.65 24.61 20.39
N ALA A 106 -17.59 23.82 20.58
CA ALA A 106 -17.04 22.98 19.53
C ALA A 106 -18.10 21.93 19.19
N SER A 107 -18.77 22.12 18.06
CA SER A 107 -19.74 21.15 17.55
C SER A 107 -19.09 19.76 17.51
N PRO A 108 -19.79 18.70 17.96
CA PRO A 108 -19.21 17.37 18.00
C PRO A 108 -18.65 16.97 16.63
N LYS A 109 -17.44 16.39 16.65
CA LYS A 109 -16.72 15.98 15.44
C LYS A 109 -17.59 14.98 14.67
N ARG A 110 -17.93 15.32 13.42
CA ARG A 110 -18.83 14.49 12.59
C ARG A 110 -18.14 13.18 12.19
N LEU A 111 -18.83 12.07 12.45
CA LEU A 111 -18.35 10.72 12.19
C LEU A 111 -18.94 10.08 10.92
N ALA A 112 -20.01 10.66 10.37
CA ALA A 112 -20.73 10.17 9.20
C ALA A 112 -20.93 11.29 8.18
N PRO A 113 -21.02 10.95 6.87
CA PRO A 113 -21.09 11.95 5.83
C PRO A 113 -22.48 12.57 5.72
N ASP A 114 -22.51 13.89 5.60
CA ASP A 114 -23.75 14.66 5.48
C ASP A 114 -24.32 14.66 4.04
N GLN A 115 -25.51 15.22 3.86
CA GLN A 115 -26.16 15.26 2.53
C GLN A 115 -25.34 16.08 1.51
N SER A 116 -24.63 17.12 1.95
CA SER A 116 -23.81 17.94 1.05
C SER A 116 -22.60 17.16 0.53
N GLU A 117 -21.96 16.37 1.37
CA GLU A 117 -20.88 15.46 0.98
C GLU A 117 -21.40 14.38 0.04
N ARG A 118 -22.59 13.82 0.30
CA ARG A 118 -23.24 12.84 -0.60
C ARG A 118 -23.53 13.43 -1.98
N ASN A 119 -24.07 14.64 -2.02
CA ASN A 119 -24.36 15.34 -3.28
C ASN A 119 -23.06 15.63 -4.06
N LEU A 120 -22.02 16.11 -3.38
CA LEU A 120 -20.71 16.33 -3.98
C LEU A 120 -20.13 15.03 -4.56
N TYR A 121 -20.25 13.94 -3.81
CA TYR A 121 -19.78 12.62 -4.19
C TYR A 121 -20.54 12.06 -5.41
N ALA A 122 -21.87 12.21 -5.44
CA ALA A 122 -22.71 11.85 -6.58
C ALA A 122 -22.35 12.66 -7.84
N THR A 123 -22.08 13.96 -7.68
CA THR A 123 -21.68 14.83 -8.79
C THR A 123 -20.38 14.35 -9.42
N TRP A 124 -19.37 14.04 -8.61
CA TRP A 124 -18.10 13.46 -9.10
C TRP A 124 -18.32 12.12 -9.82
N ASN A 125 -19.13 11.22 -9.25
CA ASN A 125 -19.40 9.94 -9.90
C ASN A 125 -20.10 10.08 -11.25
N SER A 126 -20.92 11.11 -11.45
CA SER A 126 -21.51 11.41 -12.76
C SER A 126 -20.49 12.01 -13.74
N LEU A 127 -19.54 12.80 -13.22
CA LEU A 127 -18.55 13.50 -14.04
C LEU A 127 -17.45 12.57 -14.55
N LEU A 128 -16.87 11.72 -13.71
CA LEU A 128 -15.67 10.95 -14.04
C LEU A 128 -15.79 10.09 -15.31
N PRO A 129 -16.90 9.36 -15.55
CA PRO A 129 -17.06 8.60 -16.80
C PRO A 129 -16.95 9.46 -18.06
N THR A 130 -17.35 10.73 -17.98
CA THR A 130 -17.28 11.68 -19.11
C THR A 130 -15.86 12.17 -19.42
N LEU A 131 -14.90 11.93 -18.51
CA LEU A 131 -13.50 12.36 -18.62
C LEU A 131 -12.56 11.27 -19.16
N VAL A 132 -13.06 10.04 -19.37
CA VAL A 132 -12.25 8.88 -19.74
C VAL A 132 -11.54 9.07 -21.09
N GLU A 133 -12.25 9.56 -22.10
CA GLU A 133 -11.66 9.81 -23.42
C GLU A 133 -10.62 10.95 -23.36
N ASP A 134 -10.84 11.95 -22.50
CA ASP A 134 -9.93 13.08 -22.35
C ASP A 134 -8.61 12.68 -21.71
N ILE A 135 -8.65 11.87 -20.65
CA ILE A 135 -7.44 11.38 -20.01
C ILE A 135 -6.66 10.45 -20.93
N LEU A 136 -7.35 9.57 -21.68
CA LEU A 136 -6.70 8.69 -22.66
C LEU A 136 -6.05 9.48 -23.80
N SER A 137 -6.75 10.50 -24.31
CA SER A 137 -6.22 11.38 -25.35
C SER A 137 -5.01 12.17 -24.84
N TYR A 138 -5.08 12.73 -23.63
CA TYR A 138 -3.93 13.40 -22.99
C TYR A 138 -2.75 12.45 -22.84
N THR A 139 -2.94 11.28 -22.21
CA THR A 139 -1.87 10.31 -21.96
C THR A 139 -1.25 9.83 -23.26
N SER A 140 -2.05 9.46 -24.27
CA SER A 140 -1.51 9.04 -25.57
C SER A 140 -0.70 10.13 -26.28
N ALA A 141 -1.07 11.40 -26.10
CA ALA A 141 -0.36 12.54 -26.68
C ALA A 141 0.91 12.96 -25.91
N THR A 142 1.11 12.50 -24.67
CA THR A 142 2.22 12.93 -23.80
C THR A 142 3.16 11.81 -23.39
N VAL A 143 2.79 10.53 -23.53
CA VAL A 143 3.66 9.39 -23.21
C VAL A 143 5.00 9.52 -23.94
N GLY A 144 6.09 9.48 -23.18
CA GLY A 144 7.46 9.56 -23.70
C GLY A 144 7.90 10.96 -24.16
N LEU A 145 7.08 11.99 -23.95
CA LEU A 145 7.39 13.37 -24.35
C LEU A 145 7.61 14.28 -23.13
N PRO A 146 8.33 15.41 -23.29
CA PRO A 146 8.41 16.44 -22.26
C PRO A 146 7.03 16.99 -21.91
N GLU A 147 6.86 17.35 -20.63
CA GLU A 147 5.61 17.85 -20.06
C GLU A 147 5.02 19.01 -20.89
N ARG A 148 3.86 18.82 -21.52
CA ARG A 148 3.19 19.89 -22.27
C ARG A 148 2.48 20.82 -21.30
N VAL A 149 2.94 22.07 -21.26
CA VAL A 149 2.22 23.12 -20.55
C VAL A 149 0.90 23.39 -21.25
N ALA A 150 -0.21 23.42 -20.50
CA ALA A 150 -1.46 23.96 -21.03
C ALA A 150 -1.30 25.44 -21.46
N GLU A 151 -1.80 25.77 -22.65
CA GLU A 151 -1.78 27.14 -23.17
C GLU A 151 -2.53 28.11 -22.24
N SER A 152 -2.27 29.42 -22.38
CA SER A 152 -2.93 30.44 -21.54
C SER A 152 -4.42 30.58 -21.84
N ALA A 153 -4.86 30.13 -23.00
CA ALA A 153 -6.26 30.01 -23.38
C ALA A 153 -6.50 28.62 -23.96
N LEU A 154 -7.44 27.86 -23.39
CA LEU A 154 -7.82 26.53 -23.83
C LEU A 154 -9.15 26.61 -24.57
N SER A 155 -9.15 26.22 -25.83
CA SER A 155 -10.35 26.12 -26.65
C SER A 155 -11.09 24.81 -26.42
N SER A 156 -12.42 24.87 -26.45
CA SER A 156 -13.26 23.68 -26.53
C SER A 156 -13.08 23.02 -27.91
N ASN A 157 -12.63 21.77 -27.96
CA ASN A 157 -12.60 20.94 -29.18
C ASN A 157 -14.00 20.41 -29.56
N CYS A 158 -15.04 21.21 -29.32
CA CYS A 158 -16.42 20.85 -29.63
C CYS A 158 -16.65 20.84 -31.15
N GLN A 159 -17.27 19.75 -31.65
CA GLN A 159 -17.60 19.57 -33.06
C GLN A 159 -19.02 20.01 -33.42
N ALA A 160 -19.79 20.57 -32.48
CA ALA A 160 -21.16 21.01 -32.73
C ALA A 160 -21.20 22.28 -33.59
N VAL A 161 -22.26 22.41 -34.41
CA VAL A 161 -22.46 23.58 -35.26
C VAL A 161 -22.55 24.85 -34.39
N PRO A 162 -21.77 25.92 -34.70
CA PRO A 162 -21.65 27.10 -33.83
C PRO A 162 -22.97 27.79 -33.47
N GLN A 163 -23.99 27.70 -34.34
CA GLN A 163 -25.27 28.37 -34.15
C GLN A 163 -26.10 27.82 -32.97
N ASN A 164 -25.81 26.61 -32.49
CA ASN A 164 -26.53 25.97 -31.38
C ASN A 164 -25.65 25.72 -30.13
N CYS A 165 -24.39 26.16 -30.14
CA CYS A 165 -23.44 25.87 -29.07
C CYS A 165 -22.89 27.16 -28.45
N VAL A 166 -23.47 27.56 -27.31
CA VAL A 166 -23.04 28.76 -26.58
C VAL A 166 -21.76 28.45 -25.81
N THR A 167 -20.69 29.18 -26.12
CA THR A 167 -19.40 29.08 -25.43
C THR A 167 -19.33 30.03 -24.24
N LYS A 168 -18.78 29.55 -23.13
CA LYS A 168 -18.49 30.31 -21.91
C LYS A 168 -17.01 30.21 -21.57
N THR A 169 -16.37 31.36 -21.39
CA THR A 169 -14.98 31.44 -20.93
C THR A 169 -14.94 31.57 -19.41
N THR A 170 -14.13 30.72 -18.76
CA THR A 170 -13.92 30.75 -17.31
C THR A 170 -12.43 30.83 -17.01
N GLN A 171 -12.02 31.75 -16.14
CA GLN A 171 -10.65 31.82 -15.66
C GLN A 171 -10.43 30.81 -14.53
N VAL A 172 -9.39 29.99 -14.64
CA VAL A 172 -9.03 28.93 -13.68
C VAL A 172 -7.60 29.11 -13.21
N LEU A 173 -7.37 29.06 -11.90
CA LEU A 173 -6.03 29.07 -11.32
C LEU A 173 -5.42 27.67 -11.37
N CYS A 174 -4.30 27.50 -12.05
CA CYS A 174 -3.67 26.21 -12.26
C CYS A 174 -2.34 26.10 -11.50
N LEU A 175 -2.09 24.95 -10.87
CA LEU A 175 -0.85 24.63 -10.15
C LEU A 175 0.00 23.61 -10.91
N TYR A 176 1.28 23.93 -11.13
CA TYR A 176 2.27 23.13 -11.85
C TYR A 176 3.47 22.75 -10.97
N LEU A 177 4.29 21.80 -11.44
CA LEU A 177 5.55 21.43 -10.81
C LEU A 177 6.72 22.19 -11.48
N ASN A 178 7.26 23.21 -10.79
CA ASN A 178 8.54 23.88 -11.06
C ASN A 178 8.83 24.19 -12.53
N ARG A 179 8.21 25.25 -13.07
CA ARG A 179 8.45 25.69 -14.46
C ARG A 179 8.99 27.11 -14.52
N GLU A 180 9.94 27.34 -15.43
CA GLU A 180 10.34 28.69 -15.82
C GLU A 180 9.32 29.24 -16.82
N TRP A 181 8.81 30.44 -16.55
CA TRP A 181 7.90 31.15 -17.43
C TRP A 181 8.49 32.52 -17.73
N GLU A 182 8.26 33.02 -18.95
CA GLU A 182 8.36 34.46 -19.22
C GLU A 182 7.21 35.17 -18.50
N ILE A 183 7.33 35.39 -17.19
CA ILE A 183 6.35 36.12 -16.40
C ILE A 183 6.56 37.62 -16.71
N PRO A 184 5.56 38.34 -17.25
CA PRO A 184 5.60 39.79 -17.29
C PRO A 184 5.78 40.32 -15.87
N ARG A 185 6.66 41.31 -15.64
CA ARG A 185 6.99 41.82 -14.28
C ARG A 185 5.76 42.18 -13.42
N THR A 186 4.62 42.44 -14.05
CA THR A 186 3.32 42.72 -13.42
C THR A 186 2.64 41.52 -12.76
N LEU A 187 2.99 40.27 -13.10
CA LEU A 187 2.43 39.03 -12.53
C LEU A 187 3.43 38.28 -11.61
N ALA A 188 4.58 38.88 -11.30
CA ALA A 188 5.64 38.28 -10.50
C ALA A 188 5.27 37.91 -9.04
N TYR A 189 4.05 38.27 -8.60
CA TYR A 189 3.50 37.93 -7.27
C TYR A 189 2.87 36.54 -7.21
N LEU A 190 2.74 35.83 -8.34
CA LEU A 190 2.40 34.41 -8.37
C LEU A 190 3.72 33.67 -8.63
N GLY A 191 4.17 32.85 -7.69
CA GLY A 191 5.38 32.03 -7.88
C GLY A 191 5.29 31.24 -9.19
N ALA A 192 6.44 30.82 -9.73
CA ALA A 192 6.59 30.18 -11.05
C ALA A 192 5.77 28.88 -11.26
N ASP A 193 4.99 28.46 -10.27
CA ASP A 193 4.16 27.28 -10.29
C ASP A 193 2.67 27.58 -10.50
N PHE A 194 2.24 28.84 -10.43
CA PHE A 194 0.83 29.25 -10.58
C PHE A 194 0.59 29.98 -11.90
N LYS A 195 -0.46 29.58 -12.62
CA LYS A 195 -0.87 30.23 -13.86
C LYS A 195 -2.39 30.35 -13.95
N PHE A 196 -2.89 31.52 -14.32
CA PHE A 196 -4.28 31.66 -14.73
C PHE A 196 -4.45 31.22 -16.17
N VAL A 197 -5.41 30.34 -16.40
CA VAL A 197 -5.76 29.79 -17.72
C VAL A 197 -7.20 30.15 -18.04
N LEU A 198 -7.44 30.70 -19.23
CA LEU A 198 -8.79 30.97 -19.74
C LEU A 198 -9.33 29.70 -20.41
N VAL A 199 -10.37 29.10 -19.85
CA VAL A 199 -10.95 27.86 -20.36
C VAL A 199 -12.27 28.16 -21.06
N GLN A 200 -12.33 27.93 -22.36
CA GLN A 200 -13.58 27.96 -23.12
C GLN A 200 -14.28 26.61 -22.99
N SER A 201 -15.51 26.64 -22.50
CA SER A 201 -16.38 25.45 -22.35
C SER A 201 -17.74 25.72 -22.96
N CYS A 202 -18.51 24.67 -23.22
CA CYS A 202 -19.85 24.78 -23.80
C CYS A 202 -20.75 23.66 -23.27
N ASN A 203 -22.02 23.64 -23.67
CA ASN A 203 -22.95 22.59 -23.25
C ASN A 203 -22.53 21.18 -23.72
N CYS A 204 -21.74 21.09 -24.79
CA CYS A 204 -21.24 19.82 -25.32
C CYS A 204 -19.92 19.35 -24.69
N ARG A 205 -19.12 20.28 -24.13
CA ARG A 205 -17.81 20.02 -23.54
C ARG A 205 -17.66 20.84 -22.27
N THR A 206 -17.71 20.13 -21.14
CA THR A 206 -17.63 20.74 -19.81
C THR A 206 -16.23 21.30 -19.56
N ILE A 207 -16.12 22.24 -18.62
CA ILE A 207 -14.83 22.80 -18.19
C ILE A 207 -13.85 21.71 -17.74
N ALA A 208 -14.34 20.68 -17.05
CA ALA A 208 -13.51 19.57 -16.57
C ALA A 208 -12.94 18.73 -17.72
N GLN A 209 -13.73 18.47 -18.76
CA GLN A 209 -13.26 17.76 -19.97
C GLN A 209 -12.14 18.54 -20.68
N VAL A 210 -12.32 19.84 -20.88
CA VAL A 210 -11.30 20.70 -21.51
C VAL A 210 -10.03 20.77 -20.66
N LEU A 211 -10.15 20.84 -19.33
CA LEU A 211 -9.00 20.81 -18.42
C LEU A 211 -8.23 19.48 -18.53
N VAL A 212 -8.92 18.33 -18.41
CA VAL A 212 -8.27 17.01 -18.40
C VAL A 212 -7.60 16.71 -19.73
N HIS A 213 -8.24 17.07 -20.85
CA HIS A 213 -7.67 16.93 -22.18
C HIS A 213 -6.32 17.68 -22.33
N ASN A 214 -6.12 18.73 -21.54
CA ASN A 214 -4.93 19.59 -21.56
C ASN A 214 -4.00 19.37 -20.35
N GLY A 215 -4.07 18.20 -19.68
CA GLY A 215 -3.14 17.86 -18.60
C GLY A 215 -3.46 18.49 -17.24
N LEU A 216 -4.67 19.02 -17.04
CA LEU A 216 -5.09 19.66 -15.80
C LEU A 216 -6.28 18.92 -15.19
N PHE A 217 -6.22 18.61 -13.90
CA PHE A 217 -7.32 17.99 -13.18
C PHE A 217 -8.03 19.00 -12.27
N PRO A 218 -9.36 19.15 -12.34
CA PRO A 218 -10.10 20.12 -11.54
C PRO A 218 -10.14 19.73 -10.05
N THR A 219 -10.16 20.72 -9.15
CA THR A 219 -10.31 20.48 -7.71
C THR A 219 -11.77 20.36 -7.25
N ALA A 220 -12.73 20.67 -8.13
CA ALA A 220 -14.17 20.62 -7.89
C ALA A 220 -14.94 20.20 -9.16
N PRO A 221 -16.08 19.50 -9.05
CA PRO A 221 -16.73 18.88 -10.21
C PRO A 221 -17.59 19.86 -11.03
N SER A 222 -18.18 20.89 -10.40
CA SER A 222 -19.09 21.83 -11.08
C SER A 222 -18.52 23.24 -11.23
N GLN A 223 -17.80 23.75 -10.23
CA GLN A 223 -17.21 25.09 -10.22
C GLN A 223 -15.70 25.00 -10.07
N ALA A 224 -15.02 24.51 -11.11
CA ALA A 224 -13.57 24.41 -11.13
C ALA A 224 -12.93 25.82 -11.18
N ARG A 225 -12.65 26.39 -10.01
CA ARG A 225 -11.88 27.65 -9.87
C ARG A 225 -10.38 27.40 -9.79
N MET A 226 -9.99 26.18 -9.46
CA MET A 226 -8.61 25.74 -9.41
C MET A 226 -8.47 24.38 -10.09
N ALA A 227 -7.35 24.17 -10.76
CA ALA A 227 -6.93 22.90 -11.32
C ALA A 227 -5.46 22.62 -10.98
N ILE A 228 -5.08 21.36 -11.00
CA ILE A 228 -3.73 20.90 -10.69
C ILE A 228 -3.23 20.10 -11.89
N SER A 229 -1.99 20.34 -12.31
CA SER A 229 -1.37 19.52 -13.34
C SER A 229 -1.43 18.04 -12.97
N ILE A 230 -1.81 17.21 -13.94
CA ILE A 230 -1.86 15.76 -13.79
C ILE A 230 -0.47 15.24 -13.44
N ASP A 231 0.58 15.84 -13.99
CA ASP A 231 1.96 15.44 -13.73
C ASP A 231 2.39 15.72 -12.28
N LEU A 232 1.94 16.81 -11.66
CA LEU A 232 2.16 17.05 -10.23
C LEU A 232 1.40 16.04 -9.36
N LEU A 233 0.19 15.66 -9.75
CA LEU A 233 -0.58 14.64 -9.05
C LEU A 233 0.04 13.25 -9.20
N ASP A 234 0.62 12.96 -10.36
CA ASP A 234 1.33 11.72 -10.66
C ASP A 234 2.68 11.65 -9.93
N PHE A 235 3.39 12.78 -9.83
CA PHE A 235 4.55 12.91 -8.97
C PHE A 235 4.20 12.67 -7.49
N TYR A 236 3.09 13.24 -7.01
CA TYR A 236 2.61 12.98 -5.65
C TYR A 236 2.25 11.50 -5.45
N THR A 237 1.61 10.88 -6.41
CA THR A 237 1.33 9.44 -6.47
C THR A 237 2.60 8.61 -6.27
N ALA A 238 3.64 8.90 -7.05
CA ALA A 238 4.93 8.20 -6.96
C ALA A 238 5.64 8.47 -5.63
N LEU A 239 5.55 9.69 -5.10
CA LEU A 239 6.06 10.03 -3.77
C LEU A 239 5.36 9.20 -2.70
N PHE A 240 4.02 9.16 -2.72
CA PHE A 240 3.22 8.38 -1.79
C PHE A 240 3.58 6.90 -1.83
N GLU A 241 3.77 6.29 -3.00
CA GLU A 241 4.15 4.87 -3.11
C GLU A 241 5.50 4.55 -2.45
N ARG A 242 6.41 5.55 -2.40
CA ARG A 242 7.76 5.41 -1.85
C ARG A 242 7.85 5.77 -0.37
N SER A 243 7.18 6.82 0.07
CA SER A 243 7.28 7.37 1.43
C SER A 243 6.01 7.22 2.27
N CYS A 244 4.88 6.92 1.64
CA CYS A 244 3.54 6.98 2.23
C CYS A 244 3.19 8.36 2.81
N ASP A 245 3.75 9.43 2.26
CA ASP A 245 3.43 10.80 2.69
C ASP A 245 1.95 11.11 2.40
N GLY A 246 1.17 11.23 3.47
CA GLY A 246 -0.25 11.54 3.36
C GLY A 246 -0.49 12.88 2.65
N VAL A 247 -1.62 13.02 1.97
CA VAL A 247 -1.92 14.21 1.15
C VAL A 247 -1.92 15.51 1.95
N ASN A 248 -2.21 15.44 3.25
CA ASN A 248 -2.11 16.56 4.17
C ASN A 248 -0.66 17.04 4.33
N ALA A 249 0.31 16.12 4.37
CA ALA A 249 1.73 16.47 4.44
C ALA A 249 2.17 17.19 3.15
N MET A 250 1.75 16.69 1.98
CA MET A 250 2.00 17.37 0.69
C MET A 250 1.36 18.77 0.66
N ALA A 251 0.10 18.90 1.06
CA ALA A 251 -0.59 20.19 1.11
C ALA A 251 0.07 21.18 2.10
N ALA A 252 0.51 20.71 3.26
CA ALA A 252 1.23 21.51 4.25
C ALA A 252 2.63 21.90 3.75
N ALA A 253 3.31 21.00 3.05
CA ALA A 253 4.60 21.26 2.42
C ALA A 253 4.48 22.33 1.33
N LEU A 254 3.47 22.25 0.45
CA LEU A 254 3.17 23.28 -0.54
C LEU A 254 2.91 24.63 0.14
N ASN A 255 2.05 24.66 1.17
CA ASN A 255 1.75 25.89 1.90
C ASN A 255 3.01 26.51 2.54
N SER A 256 3.83 25.68 3.18
CA SER A 256 5.08 26.10 3.80
C SER A 256 6.10 26.59 2.78
N HIS A 257 6.22 25.90 1.64
CA HIS A 257 7.14 26.26 0.56
C HIS A 257 6.82 27.65 0.01
N TYR A 258 5.55 27.90 -0.36
CA TYR A 258 5.14 29.20 -0.89
C TYR A 258 5.16 30.31 0.16
N SER A 259 4.73 30.02 1.39
CA SER A 259 4.75 31.00 2.49
C SER A 259 6.17 31.48 2.79
N ARG A 260 7.17 30.59 2.77
CA ARG A 260 8.60 30.94 2.96
C ARG A 260 9.16 31.81 1.83
N ARG A 261 8.53 31.79 0.66
CA ARG A 261 8.89 32.60 -0.51
C ARG A 261 8.09 33.91 -0.59
N GLY A 262 7.23 34.18 0.40
CA GLY A 262 6.39 35.38 0.44
C GLY A 262 5.10 35.28 -0.39
N PHE A 263 4.77 34.09 -0.90
CA PHE A 263 3.55 33.86 -1.67
C PHE A 263 2.44 33.34 -0.77
N TYR A 264 1.32 34.08 -0.70
CA TYR A 264 0.16 33.72 0.11
C TYR A 264 -1.10 33.63 -0.76
N LEU A 265 -1.88 32.57 -0.58
CA LEU A 265 -3.24 32.51 -1.10
C LEU A 265 -4.15 33.29 -0.16
N VAL A 266 -4.77 34.33 -0.71
CA VAL A 266 -5.67 35.23 0.02
C VAL A 266 -7.09 35.13 -0.53
N ASP A 267 -8.06 35.35 0.34
CA ASP A 267 -9.45 35.50 -0.05
C ASP A 267 -9.74 36.86 -0.70
N ALA A 268 -10.99 37.10 -1.09
CA ALA A 268 -11.42 38.37 -1.67
C ALA A 268 -11.27 39.59 -0.72
N LYS A 269 -11.06 39.35 0.58
CA LYS A 269 -10.85 40.36 1.63
C LYS A 269 -9.36 40.54 1.95
N GLY A 270 -8.46 39.86 1.25
CA GLY A 270 -7.02 39.90 1.49
C GLY A 270 -6.56 39.05 2.69
N GLN A 271 -7.43 38.25 3.28
CA GLN A 271 -7.09 37.38 4.41
C GLN A 271 -6.45 36.08 3.93
N LYS A 272 -5.38 35.64 4.60
CA LYS A 272 -4.65 34.43 4.25
C LYS A 272 -5.47 33.18 4.54
N TYR A 273 -5.59 32.28 3.58
CA TYR A 273 -6.10 30.94 3.84
C TYR A 273 -5.12 30.15 4.72
N ARG A 274 -5.62 29.52 5.80
CA ARG A 274 -4.79 28.69 6.71
C ARG A 274 -4.24 27.44 6.02
N GLU A 275 -5.08 26.75 5.23
CA GLU A 275 -4.73 25.50 4.55
C GLU A 275 -5.24 25.51 3.09
N PRO A 276 -4.69 26.36 2.20
CA PRO A 276 -5.25 26.61 0.89
C PRO A 276 -5.29 25.37 -0.04
N PHE A 277 -4.36 24.43 0.15
CA PHE A 277 -4.24 23.25 -0.72
C PHE A 277 -4.92 22.00 -0.18
N ARG A 278 -5.23 21.93 1.12
CA ARG A 278 -5.62 20.67 1.79
C ARG A 278 -6.82 19.99 1.13
N LYS A 279 -7.91 20.72 0.92
CA LYS A 279 -9.13 20.17 0.28
C LYS A 279 -8.95 20.01 -1.23
N GLY A 280 -8.43 21.03 -1.91
CA GLY A 280 -8.33 21.05 -3.37
C GLY A 280 -7.39 19.96 -3.91
N PHE A 281 -6.19 19.86 -3.33
CA PHE A 281 -5.21 18.83 -3.69
C PHE A 281 -5.70 17.43 -3.30
N GLY A 282 -6.29 17.29 -2.11
CA GLY A 282 -6.87 16.04 -1.63
C GLY A 282 -7.97 15.49 -2.54
N TYR A 283 -8.86 16.36 -3.04
CA TYR A 283 -9.90 15.95 -4.00
C TYR A 283 -9.32 15.64 -5.37
N ALA A 284 -8.45 16.49 -5.91
CA ALA A 284 -7.86 16.26 -7.22
C ALA A 284 -7.10 14.92 -7.27
N ALA A 285 -6.26 14.63 -6.27
CA ALA A 285 -5.54 13.37 -6.18
C ALA A 285 -6.48 12.16 -6.07
N GLN A 286 -7.49 12.23 -5.19
CA GLN A 286 -8.46 11.15 -4.99
C GLN A 286 -9.26 10.83 -6.25
N TRP A 287 -9.76 11.85 -6.94
CA TRP A 287 -10.67 11.67 -8.07
C TRP A 287 -9.93 11.39 -9.37
N LEU A 288 -8.68 11.87 -9.52
CA LEU A 288 -7.80 11.42 -10.60
C LEU A 288 -7.48 9.92 -10.44
N ASP A 289 -7.18 9.47 -9.22
CA ASP A 289 -6.97 8.05 -8.94
C ASP A 289 -8.21 7.21 -9.31
N LYS A 290 -9.40 7.66 -8.90
CA LYS A 290 -10.65 7.00 -9.30
C LYS A 290 -10.88 7.00 -10.81
N LEU A 291 -10.52 8.08 -11.52
CA LEU A 291 -10.58 8.12 -12.98
C LEU A 291 -9.64 7.08 -13.60
N LYS A 292 -8.41 6.95 -13.09
CA LYS A 292 -7.45 5.91 -13.51
C LYS A 292 -7.97 4.51 -13.24
N ASP A 293 -8.67 4.27 -12.13
CA ASP A 293 -9.33 2.99 -11.87
C ASP A 293 -10.47 2.69 -12.86
N ILE A 294 -11.24 3.69 -13.29
CA ILE A 294 -12.27 3.52 -14.34
C ILE A 294 -11.60 3.13 -15.66
N VAL A 295 -10.49 3.78 -16.02
CA VAL A 295 -9.70 3.44 -17.21
C VAL A 295 -9.17 2.00 -17.13
N SER A 296 -8.55 1.61 -16.02
CA SER A 296 -8.05 0.25 -15.80
C SER A 296 -9.15 -0.79 -15.95
N LYS A 297 -10.33 -0.56 -15.36
CA LYS A 297 -11.49 -1.46 -15.51
C LYS A 297 -11.95 -1.58 -16.97
N ARG A 298 -11.93 -0.49 -17.74
CA ARG A 298 -12.28 -0.52 -19.16
C ARG A 298 -11.27 -1.34 -19.98
N VAL A 299 -9.97 -1.21 -19.67
CA VAL A 299 -8.92 -2.02 -20.28
C VAL A 299 -9.11 -3.50 -19.93
N ASP A 300 -9.36 -3.82 -18.66
CA ASP A 300 -9.59 -5.21 -18.23
C ASP A 300 -10.81 -5.83 -18.90
N ASN A 301 -11.91 -5.10 -19.03
CA ASN A 301 -13.10 -5.56 -19.74
C ASN A 301 -12.81 -5.80 -21.24
N ALA A 302 -12.10 -4.88 -21.89
CA ALA A 302 -11.72 -5.03 -23.29
C ALA A 302 -10.82 -6.25 -23.52
N LEU A 303 -9.90 -6.54 -22.59
CA LEU A 303 -9.06 -7.73 -22.63
C LEU A 303 -9.90 -9.01 -22.45
N GLN A 304 -10.84 -9.03 -21.50
CA GLN A 304 -11.74 -10.19 -21.32
C GLN A 304 -12.61 -10.45 -22.55
N ASP A 305 -13.10 -9.40 -23.20
CA ASP A 305 -13.89 -9.54 -24.42
C ASP A 305 -13.03 -10.05 -25.58
N ALA A 306 -11.77 -9.59 -25.68
CA ALA A 306 -10.82 -10.11 -26.66
C ALA A 306 -10.49 -11.59 -26.40
N ASP A 307 -10.25 -11.99 -25.16
CA ASP A 307 -10.00 -13.38 -24.77
C ASP A 307 -11.20 -14.27 -25.15
N ARG A 308 -12.43 -13.82 -24.87
CA ARG A 308 -13.66 -14.53 -25.25
C ARG A 308 -13.80 -14.68 -26.76
N CYS A 309 -13.49 -13.63 -27.52
CA CYS A 309 -13.51 -13.69 -28.99
C CYS A 309 -12.46 -14.67 -29.52
N ALA A 310 -11.27 -14.70 -28.93
CA ALA A 310 -10.21 -15.64 -29.29
C ALA A 310 -10.62 -17.10 -29.02
N GLU A 311 -11.27 -17.38 -27.89
CA GLU A 311 -11.78 -18.73 -27.57
C GLU A 311 -12.90 -19.18 -28.52
N VAL A 312 -13.85 -18.30 -28.87
CA VAL A 312 -14.88 -18.61 -29.88
C VAL A 312 -14.25 -18.93 -31.23
N ALA A 313 -13.23 -18.16 -31.64
CA ALA A 313 -12.52 -18.38 -32.89
C ALA A 313 -11.77 -19.73 -32.91
N LYS A 314 -11.11 -20.11 -31.81
CA LYS A 314 -10.44 -21.41 -31.68
C LYS A 314 -11.42 -22.58 -31.79
N ASN A 315 -12.62 -22.43 -31.25
CA ASN A 315 -13.65 -23.48 -31.23
C ASN A 315 -14.55 -23.50 -32.49
N GLY A 316 -14.19 -22.78 -33.55
CA GLY A 316 -14.94 -22.77 -34.81
C GLY A 316 -16.32 -22.11 -34.74
N GLY A 317 -16.60 -21.33 -33.69
CA GLY A 317 -17.87 -20.65 -33.48
C GLY A 317 -18.00 -19.36 -34.31
N ARG A 318 -19.23 -19.00 -34.67
CA ARG A 318 -19.52 -17.73 -35.35
C ARG A 318 -19.35 -16.57 -34.36
N MET A 319 -18.59 -15.55 -34.74
CA MET A 319 -18.35 -14.34 -33.94
C MET A 319 -19.66 -13.77 -33.37
N PRO A 320 -19.77 -13.49 -32.06
CA PRO A 320 -20.91 -12.77 -31.52
C PRO A 320 -20.93 -11.36 -32.11
N SER A 321 -22.05 -10.94 -32.69
CA SER A 321 -22.26 -9.52 -33.01
C SER A 321 -22.36 -8.75 -31.70
N GLN A 322 -21.53 -7.70 -31.56
CA GLN A 322 -21.42 -6.76 -30.43
C GLN A 322 -22.43 -7.00 -29.28
N VAL A 323 -21.96 -7.62 -28.20
CA VAL A 323 -22.72 -7.71 -26.96
C VAL A 323 -22.65 -6.34 -26.29
N THR A 324 -23.71 -5.53 -26.44
CA THR A 324 -23.88 -4.20 -25.83
C THR A 324 -24.17 -4.23 -24.34
N GLU A 325 -24.21 -5.40 -23.71
CA GLU A 325 -24.32 -5.50 -22.26
C GLU A 325 -22.95 -5.49 -21.59
N VAL A 326 -22.62 -4.35 -20.99
CA VAL A 326 -21.55 -4.20 -20.02
C VAL A 326 -21.70 -5.29 -18.95
N PRO A 327 -20.79 -6.27 -18.85
CA PRO A 327 -20.79 -7.18 -17.71
C PRO A 327 -20.64 -6.32 -16.46
N LYS A 328 -21.58 -6.43 -15.53
CA LYS A 328 -21.41 -5.82 -14.20
C LYS A 328 -20.07 -6.32 -13.65
N PRO A 329 -19.20 -5.46 -13.10
CA PRO A 329 -17.97 -5.92 -12.47
C PRO A 329 -18.36 -6.83 -11.30
N HIS A 330 -18.26 -8.14 -11.51
CA HIS A 330 -18.39 -9.14 -10.46
C HIS A 330 -17.12 -9.08 -9.61
N MET A 331 -17.12 -8.13 -8.67
CA MET A 331 -16.27 -8.12 -7.47
C MET A 331 -17.03 -8.63 -6.24
N HIS A 332 -18.32 -8.97 -6.39
CA HIS A 332 -18.81 -10.12 -5.64
C HIS A 332 -17.90 -11.27 -6.07
N GLY A 333 -17.27 -11.97 -5.12
CA GLY A 333 -16.58 -13.22 -5.40
C GLY A 333 -17.49 -14.13 -6.24
N PRO A 334 -16.97 -15.22 -6.84
CA PRO A 334 -17.87 -16.15 -7.51
C PRO A 334 -19.02 -16.42 -6.55
N GLY A 335 -20.24 -16.01 -6.93
CA GLY A 335 -21.41 -16.40 -6.17
C GLY A 335 -21.38 -17.93 -6.05
N PRO A 336 -22.14 -18.52 -5.13
CA PRO A 336 -22.27 -19.97 -5.09
C PRO A 336 -22.94 -20.44 -6.40
N SER A 337 -22.12 -20.60 -7.44
CA SER A 337 -22.41 -21.38 -8.63
C SER A 337 -21.78 -22.71 -8.30
N GLU A 338 -22.62 -23.64 -7.85
CA GLU A 338 -22.19 -24.93 -7.31
C GLU A 338 -21.50 -25.83 -8.35
N ASP A 339 -21.33 -25.42 -9.61
CA ASP A 339 -20.81 -26.27 -10.70
C ASP A 339 -19.90 -25.59 -11.75
N SER A 340 -19.23 -24.46 -11.46
CA SER A 340 -18.21 -23.93 -12.40
C SER A 340 -16.81 -24.43 -12.03
N HIS A 341 -16.36 -25.50 -12.69
CA HIS A 341 -14.99 -25.97 -12.59
C HIS A 341 -14.04 -24.95 -13.24
N LEU A 342 -13.37 -24.13 -12.43
CA LEU A 342 -12.30 -23.26 -12.90
C LEU A 342 -11.16 -24.12 -13.47
N SER A 343 -10.85 -23.94 -14.76
CA SER A 343 -9.66 -24.53 -15.40
C SER A 343 -8.39 -23.72 -15.12
N GLU A 344 -8.54 -22.44 -14.79
CA GLU A 344 -7.47 -21.49 -14.52
C GLU A 344 -7.74 -20.73 -13.21
N CYS A 345 -6.69 -20.18 -12.60
CA CYS A 345 -6.88 -19.23 -11.51
C CYS A 345 -7.63 -17.98 -11.98
N SER A 346 -8.35 -17.35 -11.06
CA SER A 346 -9.03 -16.06 -11.30
C SER A 346 -8.07 -15.04 -11.91
N ARG A 347 -8.58 -14.25 -12.86
CA ARG A 347 -7.78 -13.27 -13.60
C ARG A 347 -7.14 -12.23 -12.67
N SER A 348 -7.86 -11.79 -11.63
CA SER A 348 -7.36 -10.83 -10.64
C SER A 348 -6.09 -11.32 -9.96
N LEU A 349 -6.04 -12.58 -9.54
CA LEU A 349 -4.84 -13.12 -8.91
C LEU A 349 -3.71 -13.39 -9.93
N ARG A 350 -4.03 -13.81 -11.16
CA ARG A 350 -3.04 -14.00 -12.23
C ARG A 350 -2.29 -12.71 -12.59
N LEU A 351 -3.00 -11.58 -12.60
CA LEU A 351 -2.40 -10.27 -12.85
C LEU A 351 -1.45 -9.84 -11.71
N LEU A 352 -1.63 -10.33 -10.49
CA LEU A 352 -0.73 -10.06 -9.37
C LEU A 352 0.54 -10.90 -9.45
N CYS A 353 0.42 -12.21 -9.65
CA CYS A 353 1.57 -13.11 -9.70
C CYS A 353 1.40 -14.19 -10.78
N PRO A 354 1.73 -13.90 -12.05
CA PRO A 354 1.57 -14.84 -13.14
C PRO A 354 2.44 -16.10 -12.95
N ALA A 355 3.64 -15.96 -12.34
CA ALA A 355 4.53 -17.09 -12.07
C ALA A 355 3.95 -18.13 -11.10
N CYS A 356 3.12 -17.72 -10.13
CA CYS A 356 2.43 -18.68 -9.27
C CYS A 356 1.13 -19.17 -9.90
N LEU A 357 0.36 -18.27 -10.53
CA LEU A 357 -1.06 -18.48 -10.74
C LEU A 357 -1.45 -18.69 -12.21
N SER A 358 -0.49 -18.70 -13.12
CA SER A 358 -0.68 -19.09 -14.52
C SER A 358 0.16 -20.33 -14.93
N PRO A 359 0.23 -21.41 -14.13
CA PRO A 359 0.88 -22.64 -14.58
C PRO A 359 0.03 -23.35 -15.65
N ASN A 360 0.66 -24.21 -16.44
CA ASN A 360 -0.03 -24.97 -17.49
C ASN A 360 -0.92 -26.11 -16.97
N SER A 361 -0.72 -26.53 -15.72
CA SER A 361 -1.44 -27.63 -15.08
C SER A 361 -1.45 -27.48 -13.56
N PHE A 362 -2.44 -28.09 -12.92
CA PHE A 362 -2.60 -28.14 -11.47
C PHE A 362 -2.78 -29.58 -11.00
N GLY A 363 -2.74 -29.81 -9.68
CA GLY A 363 -2.87 -31.12 -9.07
C GLY A 363 -1.55 -31.70 -8.57
N LYS A 364 -0.52 -30.86 -8.39
CA LYS A 364 0.72 -31.30 -7.76
C LYS A 364 0.44 -31.84 -6.36
N SER A 365 1.08 -32.95 -5.99
CA SER A 365 0.84 -33.55 -4.68
C SER A 365 1.36 -32.65 -3.56
N LEU A 366 0.72 -32.70 -2.38
CA LEU A 366 1.17 -31.96 -1.20
C LEU A 366 2.58 -32.40 -0.76
N LEU A 367 2.95 -33.67 -0.97
CA LEU A 367 4.29 -34.19 -0.68
C LEU A 367 5.39 -33.57 -1.55
N GLU A 368 5.03 -33.08 -2.73
CA GLU A 368 5.93 -32.33 -3.62
C GLU A 368 5.82 -30.80 -3.40
N GLY A 369 5.08 -30.37 -2.37
CA GLY A 369 4.91 -28.98 -1.95
C GLY A 369 3.59 -28.34 -2.37
N GLY A 370 2.79 -29.05 -3.18
CA GLY A 370 1.55 -28.56 -3.77
C GLY A 370 1.74 -27.53 -4.88
N ASP A 371 0.64 -27.13 -5.52
CA ASP A 371 0.66 -26.14 -6.61
C ASP A 371 0.99 -24.73 -6.07
N PHE A 372 0.47 -24.40 -4.88
CA PHE A 372 0.66 -23.10 -4.26
C PHE A 372 1.33 -23.20 -2.90
N LEU A 373 2.30 -22.31 -2.67
CA LEU A 373 2.82 -22.03 -1.34
C LEU A 373 2.44 -20.60 -0.98
N VAL A 374 1.62 -20.45 0.07
CA VAL A 374 1.12 -19.16 0.55
C VAL A 374 1.39 -19.04 2.04
N CYS A 375 1.68 -17.83 2.51
CA CYS A 375 1.83 -17.54 3.92
C CYS A 375 0.72 -16.60 4.41
N THR A 376 0.30 -16.79 5.65
CA THR A 376 -0.75 -15.97 6.29
C THR A 376 -0.32 -15.59 7.69
N ASP A 377 -0.56 -14.34 8.07
CA ASP A 377 -0.44 -13.86 9.44
C ASP A 377 -1.21 -12.51 9.60
N GLY A 378 -1.51 -12.15 10.86
CA GLY A 378 -2.27 -10.96 11.25
C GLY A 378 -1.43 -9.87 11.92
N ASN A 379 -1.53 -8.66 11.39
CA ASN A 379 -0.88 -7.47 11.95
C ASN A 379 -1.87 -6.52 12.63
N PHE A 380 -1.64 -6.24 13.92
CA PHE A 380 -2.51 -5.45 14.80
C PHE A 380 -2.09 -3.98 15.01
N HIS A 381 -1.16 -3.48 14.18
CA HIS A 381 -0.70 -2.08 14.24
C HIS A 381 -1.51 -1.16 13.34
N HIS A 382 -2.05 -1.69 12.23
CA HIS A 382 -2.88 -0.95 11.29
C HIS A 382 -4.30 -0.72 11.86
N ARG A 383 -4.43 0.11 12.89
CA ARG A 383 -5.71 0.37 13.57
C ARG A 383 -6.45 1.55 12.92
N HIS A 384 -7.78 1.52 13.00
CA HIS A 384 -8.63 2.66 12.62
C HIS A 384 -9.31 3.22 13.85
N LEU A 385 -9.20 4.53 14.07
CA LEU A 385 -9.84 5.21 15.18
C LEU A 385 -11.33 5.44 14.85
N THR A 386 -12.22 5.04 15.75
CA THR A 386 -13.66 5.33 15.63
C THR A 386 -13.92 6.84 15.47
N SER A 387 -13.11 7.67 16.13
CA SER A 387 -13.19 9.14 16.08
C SER A 387 -12.70 9.77 14.77
N ALA A 388 -12.09 8.98 13.87
CA ALA A 388 -11.74 9.43 12.52
C ALA A 388 -12.98 9.47 11.59
N GLY A 389 -14.06 8.77 11.97
CA GLY A 389 -15.29 8.69 11.20
C GLY A 389 -15.19 7.80 9.96
N SER A 390 -16.34 7.50 9.38
CA SER A 390 -16.45 6.76 8.12
C SER A 390 -16.80 7.73 6.99
N GLY A 391 -15.91 7.83 5.99
CA GLY A 391 -16.20 8.60 4.77
C GLY A 391 -17.17 7.86 3.85
N ILE A 392 -17.64 8.53 2.80
CA ILE A 392 -18.42 7.87 1.74
C ILE A 392 -17.52 6.85 1.02
N PRO A 393 -17.92 5.56 0.94
CA PRO A 393 -17.18 4.56 0.17
C PRO A 393 -17.00 5.01 -1.27
N PHE A 394 -15.75 5.16 -1.69
CA PHE A 394 -15.40 5.66 -3.02
C PHE A 394 -14.59 4.70 -3.87
N HIS A 395 -13.95 3.75 -3.19
CA HIS A 395 -12.99 2.81 -3.70
C HIS A 395 -13.55 1.39 -3.56
N GLN A 396 -13.30 0.56 -4.56
CA GLN A 396 -13.55 -0.88 -4.49
C GLN A 396 -12.20 -1.56 -4.37
N PRO A 397 -11.83 -2.06 -3.18
CA PRO A 397 -10.50 -2.62 -2.97
C PRO A 397 -10.28 -3.88 -3.80
N LYS A 398 -9.07 -4.03 -4.35
CA LYS A 398 -8.65 -5.18 -5.18
C LYS A 398 -8.15 -6.35 -4.33
N HIS A 399 -7.50 -6.04 -3.20
CA HIS A 399 -6.85 -7.02 -2.33
C HIS A 399 -7.72 -7.43 -1.14
N LEU A 400 -8.75 -6.66 -0.78
CA LEU A 400 -9.53 -6.93 0.43
C LEU A 400 -10.72 -7.85 0.15
N VAL A 401 -10.82 -8.93 0.92
CA VAL A 401 -12.00 -9.81 0.94
C VAL A 401 -13.19 -9.05 1.55
N PRO A 402 -14.41 -9.14 0.97
CA PRO A 402 -15.60 -8.48 1.49
C PRO A 402 -15.88 -8.83 2.95
N LYS A 403 -16.28 -7.82 3.73
CA LYS A 403 -16.59 -7.99 5.16
C LYS A 403 -17.70 -9.00 5.37
N GLU A 404 -18.72 -8.98 4.51
CA GLU A 404 -19.88 -9.86 4.58
C GLU A 404 -19.46 -11.34 4.47
N PHE A 405 -18.46 -11.63 3.64
CA PHE A 405 -17.90 -12.97 3.50
C PHE A 405 -17.14 -13.39 4.77
N VAL A 406 -16.28 -12.51 5.29
CA VAL A 406 -15.52 -12.77 6.53
C VAL A 406 -16.45 -12.98 7.73
N ASP A 407 -17.53 -12.22 7.84
CA ASP A 407 -18.51 -12.35 8.91
C ASP A 407 -19.31 -13.65 8.79
N LYS A 408 -19.70 -14.05 7.57
CA LYS A 408 -20.32 -15.36 7.31
C LYS A 408 -19.40 -16.51 7.74
N VAL A 409 -18.11 -16.45 7.42
CA VAL A 409 -17.13 -17.44 7.90
C VAL A 409 -17.05 -17.45 9.43
N GLY A 410 -17.15 -16.29 10.07
CA GLY A 410 -17.23 -16.18 11.54
C GLY A 410 -18.46 -16.86 12.14
N GLU A 411 -19.62 -16.73 11.50
CA GLU A 411 -20.84 -17.46 11.87
C GLU A 411 -20.66 -18.97 11.69
N ASP A 412 -20.16 -19.40 10.52
CA ASP A 412 -19.90 -20.81 10.21
C ASP A 412 -19.01 -21.47 11.27
N ILE A 413 -17.94 -20.79 11.69
CA ILE A 413 -17.03 -21.29 12.74
C ILE A 413 -17.73 -21.38 14.09
N ARG A 414 -18.56 -20.40 14.46
CA ARG A 414 -19.31 -20.43 15.71
C ARG A 414 -20.27 -21.62 15.75
N LEU A 415 -20.99 -21.85 14.65
CA LEU A 415 -21.88 -22.99 14.49
C LEU A 415 -21.11 -24.33 14.53
N ALA A 416 -19.95 -24.40 13.87
CA ALA A 416 -19.11 -25.59 13.86
C ALA A 416 -18.57 -25.93 15.26
N ARG A 417 -18.14 -24.93 16.03
CA ARG A 417 -17.68 -25.10 17.42
C ARG A 417 -18.79 -25.47 18.40
N GLY A 418 -20.04 -25.20 18.07
CA GLY A 418 -21.21 -25.65 18.84
C GLY A 418 -21.53 -27.14 18.66
N ARG A 419 -20.94 -27.81 17.65
CA ARG A 419 -21.12 -29.24 17.40
C ARG A 419 -20.12 -30.07 18.24
N PRO A 420 -20.41 -31.36 18.50
CA PRO A 420 -19.44 -32.26 19.12
C PRO A 420 -18.13 -32.30 18.35
N ARG A 421 -17.00 -32.37 19.09
CA ARG A 421 -15.68 -32.47 18.49
C ARG A 421 -15.55 -33.77 17.69
N ARG A 422 -14.98 -33.67 16.49
CA ARG A 422 -14.58 -34.81 15.67
C ARG A 422 -13.27 -35.40 16.23
N THR A 423 -12.99 -36.65 15.87
CA THR A 423 -11.70 -37.28 16.15
C THR A 423 -10.62 -36.66 15.26
N ALA A 424 -9.64 -35.98 15.87
CA ALA A 424 -8.47 -35.51 15.15
C ALA A 424 -7.53 -36.67 14.82
N LYS A 425 -6.92 -36.66 13.63
CA LYS A 425 -5.87 -37.59 13.22
C LYS A 425 -4.52 -36.87 13.26
N SER A 426 -4.20 -36.24 14.39
CA SER A 426 -2.94 -35.51 14.54
C SER A 426 -1.78 -36.50 14.63
N VAL A 427 -0.76 -36.29 13.80
CA VAL A 427 0.53 -37.01 13.90
C VAL A 427 1.32 -36.53 15.12
N VAL A 428 1.07 -35.30 15.58
CA VAL A 428 1.72 -34.69 16.73
C VAL A 428 0.88 -34.95 18.00
N PRO A 429 1.51 -35.32 19.13
CA PRO A 429 0.81 -35.45 20.41
C PRO A 429 0.04 -34.18 20.81
N ASP A 430 -1.18 -34.34 21.34
CA ASP A 430 -2.06 -33.22 21.67
C ASP A 430 -1.45 -32.25 22.69
N ASP A 431 -0.68 -32.77 23.65
CA ASP A 431 0.00 -31.97 24.66
C ASP A 431 1.02 -31.01 24.05
N ALA A 432 1.78 -31.45 23.05
CA ALA A 432 2.74 -30.59 22.35
C ALA A 432 2.01 -29.42 21.64
N ILE A 433 0.86 -29.69 21.01
CA ILE A 433 0.06 -28.63 20.38
C ILE A 433 -0.59 -27.72 21.44
N ASN A 434 -1.03 -28.27 22.59
CA ASN A 434 -1.55 -27.49 23.71
C ASN A 434 -0.52 -26.51 24.25
N GLU A 435 0.73 -26.95 24.41
CA GLU A 435 1.83 -26.09 24.83
C GLU A 435 2.12 -25.00 23.81
N CYS A 436 2.14 -25.33 22.50
CA CYS A 436 2.30 -24.33 21.44
C CYS A 436 1.17 -23.29 21.48
N GLU A 437 -0.07 -23.72 21.64
CA GLU A 437 -1.24 -22.84 21.75
C GLU A 437 -1.15 -21.94 22.99
N ASN A 438 -0.71 -22.48 24.12
CA ASN A 438 -0.54 -21.73 25.36
C ASN A 438 0.60 -20.71 25.28
N ALA A 439 1.75 -21.09 24.70
CA ALA A 439 2.88 -20.18 24.46
C ALA A 439 2.46 -19.00 23.57
N HIS A 440 1.73 -19.26 22.49
CA HIS A 440 1.21 -18.22 21.62
C HIS A 440 0.15 -17.33 22.32
N LYS A 441 -0.74 -17.93 23.13
CA LYS A 441 -1.70 -17.16 23.95
C LYS A 441 -1.00 -16.27 24.97
N ALA A 442 0.07 -16.75 25.59
CA ALA A 442 0.87 -15.99 26.54
C ALA A 442 1.58 -14.81 25.86
N ALA A 443 2.22 -15.03 24.71
CA ALA A 443 2.85 -13.98 23.90
C ALA A 443 1.84 -12.90 23.43
N ASN A 444 0.57 -13.27 23.23
CA ASN A 444 -0.51 -12.34 22.90
C ASN A 444 -1.29 -11.81 24.12
N GLY A 445 -1.00 -12.29 25.34
CA GLY A 445 -1.71 -11.96 26.57
C GLY A 445 -1.60 -10.47 26.94
N ASP A 446 -0.45 -9.85 26.66
CA ASP A 446 -0.24 -8.41 26.86
C ASP A 446 -1.03 -7.55 25.87
N LYS A 447 -1.30 -8.05 24.67
CA LYS A 447 -2.09 -7.34 23.65
C LYS A 447 -3.59 -7.33 23.96
N LYS A 448 -4.12 -8.37 24.63
CA LYS A 448 -5.56 -8.51 24.97
C LYS A 448 -6.06 -7.51 26.01
N LYS A 449 -5.23 -7.09 26.98
CA LYS A 449 -5.63 -6.10 28.00
C LYS A 449 -5.87 -4.70 27.42
N SER A 450 -5.28 -4.35 26.26
CA SER A 450 -5.52 -3.07 25.59
C SER A 450 -6.67 -3.08 24.56
N ASN A 451 -7.11 -4.27 24.12
CA ASN A 451 -8.06 -4.45 23.00
C ASN A 451 -9.46 -4.94 23.40
N THR A 452 -9.67 -5.36 24.65
CA THR A 452 -11.00 -5.81 25.12
C THR A 452 -11.77 -4.61 25.66
N GLY A 453 -12.77 -4.12 24.93
CA GLY A 453 -13.66 -3.02 25.36
C GLY A 453 -13.23 -1.60 24.97
N ASN A 454 -12.17 -1.44 24.16
CA ASN A 454 -11.71 -0.11 23.77
C ASN A 454 -12.51 0.40 22.55
N ALA A 455 -13.63 1.10 22.80
CA ALA A 455 -14.44 1.80 21.79
C ALA A 455 -13.66 2.81 20.92
N ARG A 456 -12.37 3.00 21.23
CA ARG A 456 -11.41 3.82 20.51
C ARG A 456 -11.15 3.35 19.07
N TYR A 457 -11.16 2.04 18.81
CA TYR A 457 -10.84 1.49 17.49
C TYR A 457 -11.97 0.59 16.97
N ASP A 458 -12.44 0.85 15.75
CA ASP A 458 -13.40 0.04 14.99
C ASP A 458 -12.71 -0.96 14.04
N ALA A 459 -11.42 -0.76 13.76
CA ALA A 459 -10.54 -1.75 13.15
C ALA A 459 -9.23 -1.89 13.92
N GLN A 460 -8.81 -3.13 14.14
CA GLN A 460 -7.65 -3.49 14.95
C GLN A 460 -6.43 -3.89 14.12
N GLY A 461 -6.59 -4.14 12.81
CA GLY A 461 -5.48 -4.65 12.00
C GLY A 461 -5.90 -5.23 10.66
N TYR A 462 -4.98 -5.98 10.06
CA TYR A 462 -5.20 -6.76 8.84
C TYR A 462 -4.71 -8.19 9.02
N MET A 463 -5.46 -9.15 8.50
CA MET A 463 -4.97 -10.49 8.18
C MET A 463 -4.55 -10.50 6.72
N SER A 464 -3.47 -11.17 6.36
CA SER A 464 -2.98 -11.26 4.98
C SER A 464 -2.79 -12.69 4.49
N LEU A 465 -2.80 -12.85 3.17
CA LEU A 465 -2.39 -14.04 2.44
C LEU A 465 -1.43 -13.59 1.33
N ILE A 466 -0.19 -14.05 1.39
CA ILE A 466 0.92 -13.64 0.53
C ILE A 466 1.45 -14.88 -0.19
N CYS A 467 1.81 -14.76 -1.46
CA CYS A 467 2.39 -15.90 -2.18
C CYS A 467 3.89 -16.08 -1.87
N ARG A 468 4.46 -17.23 -2.26
CA ARG A 468 5.90 -17.53 -2.13
C ARG A 468 6.87 -16.54 -2.80
N HIS A 469 6.38 -15.70 -3.71
CA HIS A 469 7.15 -14.63 -4.38
C HIS A 469 6.99 -13.29 -3.67
N ASP A 470 6.44 -13.27 -2.45
CA ASP A 470 6.34 -12.07 -1.63
C ASP A 470 5.37 -11.03 -2.19
N ILE A 471 4.40 -11.50 -3.00
CA ILE A 471 3.37 -10.69 -3.62
C ILE A 471 2.09 -10.79 -2.80
N PRO A 472 1.51 -9.66 -2.35
CA PRO A 472 0.26 -9.66 -1.61
C PRO A 472 -0.89 -10.11 -2.51
N LEU A 473 -1.66 -11.10 -2.04
CA LEU A 473 -2.80 -11.64 -2.77
C LEU A 473 -4.13 -11.17 -2.17
N LEU A 474 -4.36 -11.46 -0.89
CA LEU A 474 -5.64 -11.23 -0.22
C LEU A 474 -5.46 -10.70 1.20
N PHE A 475 -6.35 -9.81 1.62
CA PHE A 475 -6.34 -9.15 2.92
C PHE A 475 -7.74 -9.19 3.53
N ALA A 476 -7.83 -9.27 4.86
CA ALA A 476 -9.09 -9.14 5.59
C ALA A 476 -8.93 -8.11 6.71
N ASN A 477 -9.92 -7.23 6.87
CA ASN A 477 -9.92 -6.24 7.94
C ASN A 477 -10.25 -6.92 9.28
N ILE A 478 -9.37 -6.79 10.27
CA ILE A 478 -9.61 -7.30 11.62
C ILE A 478 -10.43 -6.26 12.38
N ASP A 479 -11.73 -6.48 12.55
CA ASP A 479 -12.66 -5.49 13.11
C ASP A 479 -13.43 -5.98 14.35
N THR A 480 -13.57 -7.29 14.55
CA THR A 480 -14.21 -7.83 15.75
C THR A 480 -13.20 -8.44 16.73
N PRO A 481 -13.35 -8.19 18.06
CA PRO A 481 -12.66 -8.98 19.08
C PRO A 481 -13.23 -10.40 19.13
N GLY A 482 -12.44 -11.40 19.53
CA GLY A 482 -12.89 -12.78 19.72
C GLY A 482 -12.20 -13.83 18.84
N GLU A 483 -12.96 -14.48 17.94
CA GLU A 483 -12.53 -15.60 17.10
C GLU A 483 -11.54 -15.17 16.02
N GLN A 484 -10.26 -15.06 16.37
CA GLN A 484 -9.20 -14.62 15.46
C GLN A 484 -8.96 -15.58 14.28
N GLN A 485 -9.26 -16.87 14.43
CA GLN A 485 -9.06 -17.86 13.36
C GLN A 485 -9.96 -17.59 12.14
N LYS A 486 -11.08 -16.84 12.31
CA LYS A 486 -12.01 -16.56 11.21
C LYS A 486 -11.36 -15.84 10.04
N TYR A 487 -10.40 -14.95 10.29
CA TYR A 487 -9.77 -14.17 9.24
C TYR A 487 -8.87 -15.04 8.35
N ALA A 488 -8.02 -15.89 8.94
CA ALA A 488 -7.18 -16.81 8.19
C ALA A 488 -8.03 -17.81 7.39
N ILE A 489 -9.08 -18.38 8.01
CA ILE A 489 -10.00 -19.30 7.34
C ILE A 489 -10.75 -18.61 6.19
N ALA A 490 -11.16 -17.35 6.36
CA ALA A 490 -11.82 -16.59 5.30
C ALA A 490 -10.88 -16.37 4.11
N LEU A 491 -9.63 -15.99 4.34
CA LEU A 491 -8.65 -15.84 3.26
C LEU A 491 -8.38 -17.16 2.53
N ILE A 492 -8.29 -18.27 3.27
CA ILE A 492 -8.14 -19.61 2.68
C ILE A 492 -9.36 -19.98 1.84
N LYS A 493 -10.59 -19.85 2.37
CA LYS A 493 -11.82 -20.16 1.61
C LYS A 493 -11.91 -19.32 0.34
N TRP A 494 -11.67 -18.01 0.45
CA TRP A 494 -11.68 -17.11 -0.71
C TRP A 494 -10.60 -17.45 -1.73
N PHE A 495 -9.39 -17.80 -1.29
CA PHE A 495 -8.32 -18.24 -2.19
C PHE A 495 -8.71 -19.51 -2.95
N PHE A 496 -9.31 -20.48 -2.26
CA PHE A 496 -9.78 -21.73 -2.87
C PHE A 496 -10.96 -21.56 -3.84
N GLU A 497 -11.77 -20.50 -3.68
CA GLU A 497 -12.78 -20.09 -4.66
C GLU A 497 -12.16 -19.44 -5.92
N CYS A 498 -10.90 -19.01 -5.84
CA CYS A 498 -10.18 -18.31 -6.91
C CYS A 498 -9.21 -19.20 -7.70
N ILE A 499 -9.11 -20.50 -7.39
CA ILE A 499 -8.19 -21.46 -8.01
C ILE A 499 -8.94 -22.72 -8.48
N PRO A 500 -8.36 -23.52 -9.40
CA PRO A 500 -8.96 -24.77 -9.86
C PRO A 500 -9.24 -25.81 -8.76
N ASN A 501 -10.27 -26.62 -8.99
CA ASN A 501 -10.75 -27.62 -8.02
C ASN A 501 -9.77 -28.78 -7.77
N ASN A 502 -8.85 -29.05 -8.69
CA ASN A 502 -7.78 -30.03 -8.51
C ASN A 502 -6.52 -29.42 -7.89
N ALA A 503 -6.42 -28.09 -7.79
CA ALA A 503 -5.20 -27.44 -7.33
C ALA A 503 -5.00 -27.61 -5.81
N THR A 504 -3.75 -27.77 -5.38
CA THR A 504 -3.40 -27.96 -3.97
C THR A 504 -2.62 -26.77 -3.42
N ALA A 505 -2.69 -26.55 -2.10
CA ALA A 505 -1.99 -25.44 -1.45
C ALA A 505 -1.36 -25.85 -0.12
N THR A 506 -0.13 -25.38 0.10
CA THR A 506 0.51 -25.37 1.41
C THR A 506 0.41 -23.98 2.02
N VAL A 507 -0.18 -23.89 3.20
CA VAL A 507 -0.34 -22.65 3.97
C VAL A 507 0.68 -22.60 5.11
N LEU A 508 1.59 -21.63 5.05
CA LEU A 508 2.54 -21.34 6.11
C LEU A 508 1.93 -20.31 7.06
N TYR A 509 1.83 -20.66 8.35
CA TYR A 509 1.26 -19.79 9.38
C TYR A 509 1.96 -20.04 10.71
N ASP A 510 2.27 -18.99 11.46
CA ASP A 510 2.94 -19.07 12.76
C ASP A 510 2.22 -20.00 13.75
N VAL A 511 0.89 -20.08 13.67
CA VAL A 511 0.08 -21.03 14.45
C VAL A 511 -0.59 -22.09 13.56
N GLY A 512 0.08 -22.49 12.48
CA GLY A 512 -0.39 -23.50 11.52
C GLY A 512 -0.75 -24.84 12.18
N CYS A 513 0.04 -25.29 13.17
CA CYS A 513 -0.23 -26.51 13.92
C CYS A 513 -1.55 -26.44 14.73
N VAL A 514 -1.82 -25.29 15.35
CA VAL A 514 -3.04 -25.04 16.12
C VAL A 514 -4.23 -24.90 15.18
N LEU A 515 -4.05 -24.24 14.03
CA LEU A 515 -5.10 -24.07 13.03
C LEU A 515 -5.51 -25.41 12.40
N ASP A 516 -4.55 -26.24 11.97
CA ASP A 516 -4.84 -27.57 11.42
C ASP A 516 -5.60 -28.44 12.43
N ARG A 517 -5.15 -28.47 13.69
CA ARG A 517 -5.87 -29.16 14.78
C ARG A 517 -7.31 -28.67 14.92
N SER A 518 -7.52 -27.34 14.93
CA SER A 518 -8.86 -26.74 15.04
C SER A 518 -9.74 -27.12 13.85
N ILE A 519 -9.20 -27.11 12.63
CA ILE A 519 -9.89 -27.55 11.42
C ILE A 519 -10.31 -29.03 11.51
N GLN A 520 -9.43 -29.91 12.00
CA GLN A 520 -9.75 -31.33 12.18
C GLN A 520 -10.82 -31.56 13.24
N LEU A 521 -10.71 -30.90 14.39
CA LEU A 521 -11.64 -31.08 15.52
C LEU A 521 -13.05 -30.55 15.22
N PHE A 522 -13.17 -29.42 14.52
CA PHE A 522 -14.44 -28.74 14.32
C PHE A 522 -14.97 -28.80 12.89
N GLY A 523 -14.18 -29.28 11.92
CA GLY A 523 -14.57 -29.32 10.51
C GLY A 523 -14.74 -27.92 9.92
N LEU A 524 -13.77 -27.03 10.16
CA LEU A 524 -13.87 -25.61 9.78
C LEU A 524 -13.69 -25.34 8.28
N LEU A 525 -13.15 -26.31 7.54
CA LEU A 525 -13.02 -26.28 6.08
C LEU A 525 -13.89 -27.37 5.45
N PRO A 526 -14.54 -27.11 4.30
CA PRO A 526 -15.20 -28.16 3.50
C PRO A 526 -14.22 -29.26 3.09
N GLU A 527 -14.71 -30.50 2.92
CA GLU A 527 -13.87 -31.65 2.56
C GLU A 527 -13.16 -31.47 1.20
N ALA A 528 -13.83 -30.78 0.28
CA ALA A 528 -13.28 -30.40 -1.03
C ALA A 528 -12.05 -29.48 -0.94
N ILE A 529 -11.85 -28.76 0.18
CA ILE A 529 -10.63 -27.98 0.46
C ILE A 529 -9.70 -28.78 1.36
N ARG A 530 -10.23 -29.48 2.37
CA ARG A 530 -9.45 -30.18 3.39
C ARG A 530 -8.51 -31.24 2.80
N SER A 531 -8.93 -31.92 1.73
CA SER A 531 -8.15 -32.92 1.00
C SER A 531 -7.01 -32.34 0.14
N ARG A 532 -7.01 -31.03 -0.10
CA ARG A 532 -6.07 -30.34 -1.00
C ARG A 532 -5.19 -29.30 -0.28
N ILE A 533 -5.21 -29.30 1.05
CA ILE A 533 -4.49 -28.30 1.85
C ILE A 533 -3.53 -28.97 2.85
N GLN A 534 -2.32 -28.43 2.95
CA GLN A 534 -1.34 -28.73 3.99
C GLN A 534 -1.03 -27.47 4.78
N PHE A 535 -0.77 -27.63 6.08
CA PHE A 535 -0.28 -26.55 6.93
C PHE A 535 1.18 -26.77 7.31
N ALA A 536 1.93 -25.68 7.39
CA ALA A 536 3.27 -25.62 7.94
C ALA A 536 3.40 -24.36 8.80
N THR A 537 4.42 -24.29 9.64
CA THR A 537 4.83 -23.05 10.29
C THR A 537 5.71 -22.22 9.35
N THR A 538 5.99 -20.97 9.72
CA THR A 538 7.02 -20.18 9.04
C THR A 538 8.40 -20.57 9.58
N ALA A 539 9.45 -20.46 8.76
CA ALA A 539 10.76 -21.02 9.07
C ALA A 539 11.40 -20.39 10.32
N MET A 540 11.20 -19.08 10.55
CA MET A 540 11.72 -18.43 11.76
C MET A 540 10.91 -18.83 12.99
N HIS A 541 9.57 -18.84 12.89
CA HIS A 541 8.72 -19.14 14.03
C HIS A 541 8.68 -20.63 14.39
N ALA A 542 9.05 -21.53 13.48
CA ALA A 542 9.08 -22.97 13.72
C ALA A 542 9.86 -23.33 14.99
N TYR A 543 10.99 -22.68 15.25
CA TYR A 543 11.81 -22.94 16.44
C TYR A 543 11.12 -22.56 17.77
N GLY A 544 10.08 -21.72 17.74
CA GLY A 544 9.26 -21.39 18.90
C GLY A 544 8.21 -22.46 19.25
N HIS A 545 8.06 -23.50 18.41
CA HIS A 545 7.14 -24.61 18.66
C HIS A 545 7.84 -25.77 19.36
N GLN A 546 7.05 -26.63 20.01
CA GLN A 546 7.55 -27.88 20.58
C GLN A 546 8.21 -28.76 19.51
N TRP A 547 9.26 -29.49 19.89
CA TRP A 547 10.03 -30.30 18.95
C TRP A 547 9.16 -31.25 18.11
N ALA A 548 8.18 -31.91 18.73
CA ALA A 548 7.22 -32.76 18.01
C ALA A 548 6.40 -32.00 16.95
N CYS A 549 6.02 -30.75 17.22
CA CYS A 549 5.41 -29.86 16.23
C CYS A 549 6.41 -29.49 15.12
N GLN A 550 7.67 -29.22 15.47
CA GLN A 550 8.71 -28.89 14.48
C GLN A 550 8.91 -30.03 13.48
N LEU A 551 8.98 -31.28 13.94
CA LEU A 551 9.14 -32.44 13.07
C LEU A 551 8.07 -32.58 11.98
N VAL A 552 6.85 -32.08 12.24
CA VAL A 552 5.70 -32.22 11.34
C VAL A 552 5.38 -30.93 10.57
N TYR A 553 5.53 -29.77 11.20
CA TYR A 553 5.11 -28.48 10.65
C TYR A 553 6.27 -27.56 10.25
N ASN A 554 7.52 -27.82 10.65
CA ASN A 554 8.64 -26.98 10.23
C ASN A 554 8.84 -27.11 8.71
N PRO A 555 8.81 -26.01 7.94
CA PRO A 555 8.89 -26.09 6.49
C PRO A 555 10.23 -26.65 5.98
N ARG A 556 11.30 -26.61 6.79
CA ARG A 556 12.59 -27.23 6.47
C ARG A 556 12.60 -28.75 6.62
N LEU A 557 11.66 -29.30 7.38
CA LEU A 557 11.52 -30.74 7.63
C LEU A 557 10.35 -31.35 6.84
N CYS A 558 9.48 -30.51 6.28
CA CYS A 558 8.39 -30.92 5.40
C CYS A 558 8.91 -31.23 3.99
N LYS A 559 8.55 -32.40 3.47
CA LYS A 559 8.80 -32.74 2.05
C LYS A 559 8.12 -31.72 1.13
N GLY A 560 8.80 -31.36 0.05
CA GLY A 560 8.25 -30.50 -1.01
C GLY A 560 8.36 -28.98 -0.80
N LEU A 561 8.66 -28.49 0.42
CA LEU A 561 8.72 -27.04 0.68
C LEU A 561 10.10 -26.40 0.43
N GLY A 562 11.14 -27.23 0.33
CA GLY A 562 12.48 -26.83 -0.07
C GLY A 562 13.03 -25.68 0.76
N LEU A 563 13.38 -24.57 0.08
CA LEU A 563 13.94 -23.40 0.74
C LEU A 563 12.95 -22.31 1.16
N THR A 564 11.64 -22.56 0.99
CA THR A 564 10.59 -21.59 1.30
C THR A 564 10.60 -21.25 2.80
N ASP A 565 10.61 -19.96 3.10
CA ASP A 565 10.68 -19.46 4.49
C ASP A 565 9.30 -19.10 5.06
N GLY A 566 8.34 -18.69 4.22
CA GLY A 566 7.03 -18.24 4.69
C GLY A 566 7.03 -16.82 5.26
N GLU A 567 8.17 -16.11 5.22
CA GLU A 567 8.36 -14.78 5.81
C GLU A 567 7.86 -13.63 4.89
N GLY A 568 7.13 -13.99 3.83
CA GLY A 568 6.52 -13.04 2.89
C GLY A 568 5.64 -12.00 3.57
N VAL A 569 4.90 -12.45 4.59
CA VAL A 569 3.99 -11.61 5.37
C VAL A 569 4.75 -10.50 6.11
N GLU A 570 5.81 -10.83 6.85
CA GLU A 570 6.63 -9.85 7.58
C GLU A 570 7.31 -8.84 6.66
N ARG A 571 7.76 -9.28 5.48
CA ARG A 571 8.37 -8.39 4.48
C ARG A 571 7.35 -7.41 3.90
N VAL A 572 6.11 -7.84 3.71
CA VAL A 572 5.01 -6.93 3.33
C VAL A 572 4.65 -5.98 4.48
N TRP A 573 4.61 -6.44 5.73
CA TRP A 573 4.40 -5.58 6.90
C TRP A 573 5.44 -4.49 7.05
N SER A 574 6.71 -4.82 6.83
CA SER A 574 7.81 -3.85 6.82
C SER A 574 7.54 -2.72 5.80
N ARG A 575 7.09 -3.07 4.59
CA ARG A 575 6.75 -2.09 3.54
C ARG A 575 5.52 -1.25 3.90
N LEU A 576 4.55 -1.81 4.63
CA LEU A 576 3.32 -1.12 5.04
C LEU A 576 3.47 -0.29 6.32
N THR A 577 4.54 -0.45 7.09
CA THR A 577 4.75 0.23 8.39
C THR A 577 4.54 1.75 8.31
N LYS A 578 4.92 2.37 7.20
CA LYS A 578 4.76 3.82 6.96
C LYS A 578 3.30 4.29 6.90
N LEU A 579 2.35 3.38 6.69
CA LEU A 579 0.91 3.68 6.69
C LEU A 579 0.26 3.62 8.07
N ILE A 580 0.94 3.08 9.10
CA ILE A 580 0.39 2.95 10.46
C ILE A 580 -0.13 4.29 11.02
N PRO A 581 0.57 5.44 10.84
CA PRO A 581 0.08 6.73 11.34
C PRO A 581 -1.16 7.26 10.61
N ILE A 582 -1.51 6.70 9.44
CA ILE A 582 -2.57 7.24 8.58
C ILE A 582 -3.92 6.63 8.95
N ALA A 583 -4.70 7.36 9.74
CA ALA A 583 -6.03 6.93 10.16
C ALA A 583 -7.11 7.11 9.08
N ALA A 584 -7.10 8.22 8.33
CA ALA A 584 -8.16 8.51 7.36
C ALA A 584 -7.94 7.74 6.04
N ARG A 585 -9.03 7.23 5.44
CA ARG A 585 -9.01 6.52 4.14
C ARG A 585 -8.06 5.31 4.11
N ARG A 586 -7.82 4.69 5.27
CA ARG A 586 -6.89 3.57 5.49
C ARG A 586 -7.03 2.45 4.45
N ILE A 587 -8.26 2.00 4.17
CA ILE A 587 -8.51 0.90 3.22
C ILE A 587 -8.01 1.25 1.81
N TRP A 588 -8.39 2.42 1.30
CA TRP A 588 -7.98 2.88 -0.05
C TRP A 588 -6.46 2.99 -0.15
N LEU A 589 -5.83 3.66 0.81
CA LEU A 589 -4.38 3.85 0.81
C LEU A 589 -3.61 2.53 0.95
N THR A 590 -4.11 1.61 1.78
CA THR A 590 -3.51 0.27 1.93
C THR A 590 -3.66 -0.52 0.64
N ASP A 591 -4.85 -0.60 0.06
CA ASP A 591 -5.10 -1.34 -1.18
C ASP A 591 -4.25 -0.83 -2.36
N ARG A 592 -4.08 0.49 -2.43
CA ARG A 592 -3.19 1.13 -3.39
C ARG A 592 -1.74 0.72 -3.15
N GLN A 593 -1.26 0.79 -1.90
CA GLN A 593 0.10 0.40 -1.56
C GLN A 593 0.35 -1.08 -1.83
N LEU A 594 -0.64 -1.96 -1.59
CA LEU A 594 -0.56 -3.38 -1.93
C LEU A 594 -0.44 -3.61 -3.43
N SER A 595 -1.19 -2.86 -4.23
CA SER A 595 -1.10 -2.91 -5.69
C SER A 595 0.27 -2.45 -6.20
N PHE A 596 0.82 -1.39 -5.60
CA PHE A 596 2.19 -0.93 -5.88
C PHE A 596 3.24 -1.98 -5.47
N ILE A 597 3.09 -2.57 -4.28
CA ILE A 597 3.97 -3.65 -3.79
C ILE A 597 3.97 -4.82 -4.79
N ALA A 598 2.80 -5.24 -5.25
CA ALA A 598 2.67 -6.32 -6.24
C ALA A 598 3.31 -5.95 -7.59
N SER A 599 3.07 -4.74 -8.11
CA SER A 599 3.67 -4.27 -9.36
C SER A 599 5.19 -4.24 -9.31
N GLU A 600 5.77 -3.66 -8.26
CA GLU A 600 7.23 -3.60 -8.09
C GLU A 600 7.83 -5.01 -7.93
N SER A 601 7.18 -5.88 -7.16
CA SER A 601 7.61 -7.28 -7.02
C SER A 601 7.53 -8.04 -8.34
N LEU A 602 6.56 -7.73 -9.20
CA LEU A 602 6.43 -8.34 -10.54
C LEU A 602 7.55 -7.87 -11.48
N GLU A 603 7.90 -6.59 -11.45
CA GLU A 603 9.01 -6.03 -12.24
C GLU A 603 10.37 -6.66 -11.87
N ASP A 604 10.64 -6.89 -10.57
CA ASP A 604 11.89 -7.54 -10.10
C ASP A 604 11.80 -9.08 -10.08
N LEU A 605 10.66 -9.69 -10.45
CA LEU A 605 10.42 -11.12 -10.24
C LEU A 605 11.45 -12.02 -10.92
N GLY A 606 11.86 -11.67 -12.14
CA GLY A 606 12.86 -12.44 -12.89
C GLY A 606 14.22 -12.46 -12.19
N ASP A 607 14.69 -11.31 -11.72
CA ASP A 607 15.96 -11.19 -10.99
C ASP A 607 15.86 -11.83 -9.61
N TRP A 608 14.70 -11.73 -8.94
CA TRP A 608 14.43 -12.44 -7.70
C TRP A 608 14.55 -13.95 -7.87
N ILE A 609 13.92 -14.52 -8.91
CA ILE A 609 13.97 -15.97 -9.19
C ILE A 609 15.41 -16.40 -9.47
N LYS A 610 16.15 -15.64 -10.28
CA LYS A 610 17.56 -15.91 -10.59
C LYS A 610 18.43 -15.96 -9.32
N ARG A 611 18.25 -15.00 -8.40
CA ARG A 611 18.98 -14.97 -7.11
C ARG A 611 18.62 -16.17 -6.23
N ARG A 612 17.33 -16.52 -6.15
CA ARG A 612 16.87 -17.67 -5.38
C ARG A 612 17.38 -19.00 -5.95
N PHE A 613 17.39 -19.15 -7.27
CA PHE A 613 17.94 -20.33 -7.95
C PHE A 613 19.45 -20.49 -7.70
N ALA A 614 20.23 -19.42 -7.84
CA ALA A 614 21.67 -19.46 -7.53
C ALA A 614 21.93 -19.83 -6.05
N THR A 615 21.10 -19.32 -5.14
CA THR A 615 21.18 -19.67 -3.71
C THR A 615 20.83 -21.14 -3.47
N ALA A 616 19.85 -21.68 -4.18
CA ALA A 616 19.46 -23.08 -4.08
C ALA A 616 20.59 -23.99 -4.55
N ASN A 617 21.15 -23.76 -5.74
CA ASN A 617 22.27 -24.55 -6.27
C ASN A 617 23.48 -24.51 -5.33
N SER A 618 23.84 -23.33 -4.82
CA SER A 618 24.96 -23.22 -3.87
C SER A 618 24.73 -24.00 -2.57
N ARG A 619 23.47 -24.15 -2.12
CA ARG A 619 23.14 -24.96 -0.95
C ARG A 619 23.14 -26.46 -1.28
N GLU A 620 22.68 -26.82 -2.46
CA GLU A 620 22.72 -28.19 -2.98
C GLU A 620 24.17 -28.67 -3.10
N ASP A 621 25.05 -27.90 -3.75
CA ASP A 621 26.50 -28.22 -3.86
C ASP A 621 27.14 -28.47 -2.48
N LYS A 622 26.80 -27.66 -1.48
CA LYS A 622 27.30 -27.81 -0.11
C LYS A 622 26.75 -29.06 0.56
N ALA A 623 25.47 -29.37 0.35
CA ALA A 623 24.84 -30.56 0.89
C ALA A 623 25.44 -31.83 0.26
N GLU A 624 25.65 -31.86 -1.06
CA GLU A 624 26.31 -32.96 -1.76
C GLU A 624 27.73 -33.19 -1.26
N GLN A 625 28.52 -32.13 -1.09
CA GLN A 625 29.86 -32.23 -0.50
C GLN A 625 29.84 -32.79 0.93
N ALA A 626 28.85 -32.41 1.73
CA ALA A 626 28.68 -32.95 3.08
C ALA A 626 28.31 -34.44 3.05
N LEU A 627 27.41 -34.85 2.16
CA LEU A 627 27.02 -36.25 1.97
C LEU A 627 28.20 -37.12 1.53
N LEU A 628 29.01 -36.64 0.58
CA LEU A 628 30.23 -37.33 0.13
C LEU A 628 31.23 -37.56 1.26
N ARG A 629 31.36 -36.61 2.19
CA ARG A 629 32.25 -36.75 3.36
C ARG A 629 31.72 -37.72 4.40
N PHE A 630 30.39 -37.80 4.57
CA PHE A 630 29.78 -38.66 5.57
C PHE A 630 29.81 -40.14 5.19
N GLY A 631 29.94 -40.44 3.90
CA GLY A 631 30.11 -41.81 3.38
C GLY A 631 28.88 -42.70 3.54
N LYS A 632 27.70 -42.10 3.78
CA LYS A 632 26.40 -42.79 3.86
C LYS A 632 25.54 -42.44 2.65
N THR A 633 24.73 -43.39 2.21
CA THR A 633 23.80 -43.16 1.11
C THR A 633 22.63 -42.29 1.57
N VAL A 634 22.03 -41.54 0.63
CA VAL A 634 20.83 -40.73 0.93
C VAL A 634 19.70 -41.60 1.47
N GLY A 635 19.51 -42.81 0.91
CA GLY A 635 18.48 -43.76 1.37
C GLY A 635 18.66 -44.19 2.82
N GLU A 636 19.89 -44.53 3.23
CA GLU A 636 20.18 -44.84 4.65
C GLU A 636 19.85 -43.65 5.56
N LEU A 637 20.20 -42.42 5.15
CA LEU A 637 19.93 -41.22 5.96
C LEU A 637 18.42 -40.93 6.05
N GLU A 638 17.67 -41.14 4.98
CA GLU A 638 16.21 -41.02 4.98
C GLU A 638 15.55 -42.07 5.90
N GLU A 639 16.00 -43.32 5.87
CA GLU A 639 15.52 -44.37 6.77
C GLU A 639 15.80 -44.03 8.23
N GLN A 640 17.02 -43.58 8.55
CA GLN A 640 17.38 -43.15 9.91
C GLN A 640 16.56 -41.94 10.35
N TRP A 641 16.32 -40.98 9.45
CA TRP A 641 15.49 -39.81 9.74
C TRP A 641 14.03 -40.19 10.02
N GLU A 642 13.44 -41.09 9.24
CA GLU A 642 12.09 -41.59 9.50
C GLU A 642 12.00 -42.36 10.83
N LEU A 643 13.01 -43.18 11.16
CA LEU A 643 13.09 -43.87 12.44
C LEU A 643 13.19 -42.89 13.62
N GLN A 644 14.02 -41.85 13.48
CA GLN A 644 14.17 -40.80 14.47
C GLN A 644 12.84 -40.05 14.68
N LYS A 645 12.19 -39.62 13.60
CA LYS A 645 10.87 -38.95 13.68
C LYS A 645 9.84 -39.83 14.39
N LYS A 646 9.72 -41.10 13.98
CA LYS A 646 8.77 -42.05 14.58
C LYS A 646 9.01 -42.19 16.08
N THR A 647 10.28 -42.32 16.49
CA THR A 647 10.65 -42.45 17.90
C THR A 647 10.30 -41.17 18.67
N GLN A 648 10.69 -40.01 18.17
CA GLN A 648 10.52 -38.73 18.87
C GLN A 648 9.06 -38.26 18.93
N LEU A 649 8.24 -38.64 17.95
CA LEU A 649 6.78 -38.38 17.97
C LEU A 649 6.02 -39.33 18.91
N SER A 650 6.61 -40.46 19.30
CA SER A 650 6.00 -41.44 20.22
C SER A 650 6.31 -41.18 21.70
N LEU A 651 7.23 -40.27 22.01
CA LEU A 651 7.65 -39.99 23.39
C LEU A 651 6.65 -39.08 24.12
N PRO A 652 6.38 -39.32 25.42
CA PRO A 652 5.61 -38.40 26.25
C PRO A 652 6.32 -37.02 26.37
N PRO A 653 5.57 -35.91 26.43
CA PRO A 653 6.13 -34.54 26.45
C PRO A 653 7.15 -34.30 27.56
N SER A 654 6.94 -34.87 28.75
CA SER A 654 7.83 -34.73 29.90
C SER A 654 9.24 -35.27 29.67
N CYS A 655 9.41 -36.25 28.78
CA CYS A 655 10.71 -36.80 28.40
C CYS A 655 11.34 -36.02 27.23
N THR A 656 10.54 -35.28 26.46
CA THR A 656 11.04 -34.48 25.34
C THR A 656 11.71 -33.20 25.78
N SER A 657 11.18 -32.46 26.77
CA SER A 657 11.75 -31.15 27.18
C SER A 657 13.19 -31.21 27.72
N GLU A 658 13.55 -32.26 28.46
CA GLU A 658 14.94 -32.52 28.89
C GLU A 658 15.84 -32.89 27.71
N LYS A 659 15.39 -33.80 26.85
CA LYS A 659 16.14 -34.21 25.65
C LYS A 659 16.28 -33.10 24.61
N THR A 660 15.32 -32.17 24.53
CA THR A 660 15.38 -31.00 23.65
C THR A 660 16.47 -30.03 24.11
N LYS A 661 16.63 -29.82 25.43
CA LYS A 661 17.75 -29.00 25.96
C LYS A 661 19.11 -29.62 25.66
N GLU A 662 19.22 -30.95 25.75
CA GLU A 662 20.44 -31.68 25.39
C GLU A 662 20.71 -31.65 23.88
N LEU A 663 19.67 -31.78 23.05
CA LEU A 663 19.80 -31.72 21.59
C LEU A 663 20.11 -30.30 21.09
N ASP A 664 19.49 -29.27 21.67
CA ASP A 664 19.80 -27.87 21.37
C ASP A 664 21.23 -27.51 21.84
N ALA A 665 21.68 -28.06 22.98
CA ALA A 665 23.07 -27.95 23.42
C ALA A 665 24.04 -28.65 22.44
N LEU A 666 23.67 -29.80 21.88
CA LEU A 666 24.47 -30.50 20.87
C LEU A 666 24.49 -29.79 19.52
N LEU A 667 23.36 -29.26 19.06
CA LEU A 667 23.24 -28.53 17.80
C LEU A 667 23.91 -27.17 17.86
N SER A 668 23.88 -26.49 19.01
CA SER A 668 24.64 -25.24 19.23
C SER A 668 26.15 -25.47 19.32
N LEU A 669 26.61 -26.68 19.66
CA LEU A 669 28.02 -27.07 19.59
C LEU A 669 28.49 -27.39 18.15
N GLN A 670 27.58 -27.47 17.17
CA GLN A 670 27.88 -27.70 15.75
C GLN A 670 27.72 -26.45 14.86
N GLY A 671 27.46 -25.28 15.45
CA GLY A 671 27.33 -23.97 14.76
C GLY A 671 28.60 -23.15 14.77
#